data_AF-A0A1M7EVZ8-F1
#
_entry.id   AF-A0A1M7EVZ8-F1
#
_cell.length_a   1.000
_cell.length_b   1.000
_cell.length_c   1.000
_cell.angle_alpha   90.00
_cell.angle_beta   90.00
_cell.angle_gamma   90.00
#
_symmetry.space_group_name_H-M   'P 1'
#
loop_
_entity.id
_entity.type
_entity.pdbx_description
1 polymer ?
#
loop_
_entity_poly.entity_id
_entity_poly.type
_entity_poly.pdbx_seq_one_letter_code
_entity_poly.pdbx_strand_id
1 'polypeptide(L)'
;MKTKFNIYITLALVLVLSASCSENFLEDVKPIGQYDDSFYQNQARVQAYVDNQYYDFFASFKMPTASVIGVYTDANTKLTEEQGGVQDYTNPSKLLNTSDAAKDYFGAKIGTGLVNNAYTRIRECNNLIEDIDVKGASLDKTFRDRAKGQMYYMRAIQYFDLMRTYGGVPIVTKVMSPSVDDESIKLPRAKVSEVVAQIVKDLDMAASLLPGDWDSANYGRFTKGAALAQKSRVLLTFASPLFNKSWDGSNERWQAALDAGLAAEAELSQNGYGLYGSTIKEWESMFLIDNIKCREAITVQLLSASNSDVNFNVNNNWEKSTRLPSQGGTGGISAPKEMIDLFPLADGRRPTAANGYNDFTFFVNRDPRFYRTFAFSGVKWGYKESANAVFWSYRWLDSANKAYFNDLNTTTTSPAVVRKMTNQTASNAMNYAYSPTDIIEYRYAELLLNIAECYAALGQTGNTIAYLGKIRARVGIPSGNNYGIGTLTDKYAAIEACLYERRVELAYEGKRFWDVQRWMLYDNETLPGTSGGTVSKLGLTPINGTQRTGNYLQYRTTATAADPLTASRASIVVDPDAAAATFQTQLNTLAAYYNANFVRTTLVTPMDNVSGTAVKIKFNPNYYISGLNTTALTSNPWLLQTIGWNDNFGGAGTFNYQE
;
A
#
# COMPACT_ATOMS: atom_id res chain seq x y z
N MET A 1 -57.59 -48.18 38.01
CA MET A 1 -57.43 -46.79 38.53
C MET A 1 -56.05 -46.18 38.31
N LYS A 2 -54.94 -46.94 38.24
CA LYS A 2 -53.59 -46.38 38.00
C LYS A 2 -53.35 -45.80 36.60
N THR A 3 -54.04 -46.27 35.56
CA THR A 3 -53.90 -45.76 34.18
C THR A 3 -54.58 -44.42 33.93
N LYS A 4 -55.70 -44.13 34.61
CA LYS A 4 -56.37 -42.82 34.48
C LYS A 4 -55.64 -41.72 35.25
N PHE A 5 -55.00 -42.05 36.38
CA PHE A 5 -54.22 -41.09 37.18
C PHE A 5 -52.95 -40.60 36.44
N ASN A 6 -52.29 -41.49 35.68
CA ASN A 6 -51.13 -41.11 34.88
C ASN A 6 -51.50 -40.21 33.68
N ILE A 7 -52.69 -40.37 33.09
CA ILE A 7 -53.14 -39.49 31.99
C ILE A 7 -53.36 -38.05 32.48
N TYR A 8 -53.91 -37.87 33.68
CA TYR A 8 -54.10 -36.54 34.25
C TYR A 8 -52.79 -35.88 34.71
N ILE A 9 -51.81 -36.66 35.19
CA ILE A 9 -50.47 -36.14 35.50
C ILE A 9 -49.73 -35.75 34.21
N THR A 10 -49.82 -36.54 33.14
CA THR A 10 -49.19 -36.21 31.86
C THR A 10 -49.84 -35.00 31.19
N LEU A 11 -51.17 -34.85 31.25
CA LEU A 11 -51.86 -33.66 30.74
C LEU A 11 -51.59 -32.40 31.58
N ALA A 12 -51.44 -32.53 32.90
CA ALA A 12 -51.03 -31.41 33.76
C ALA A 12 -49.56 -31.01 33.55
N LEU A 13 -48.66 -31.96 33.29
CA LEU A 13 -47.26 -31.66 32.95
C LEU A 13 -47.12 -31.00 31.57
N VAL A 14 -47.94 -31.39 30.60
CA VAL A 14 -47.95 -30.79 29.25
C VAL A 14 -48.53 -29.36 29.26
N LEU A 15 -49.50 -29.07 30.13
CA LEU A 15 -50.03 -27.70 30.33
C LEU A 15 -49.11 -26.78 31.14
N VAL A 16 -48.23 -27.34 31.99
CA VAL A 16 -47.22 -26.55 32.73
C VAL A 16 -45.97 -26.30 31.88
N LEU A 17 -45.70 -27.12 30.86
CA LEU A 17 -44.62 -26.92 29.89
C LEU A 17 -44.96 -25.92 28.77
N SER A 18 -46.23 -25.50 28.62
CA SER A 18 -46.65 -24.48 27.64
C SER A 18 -46.72 -23.05 28.19
N ALA A 19 -46.25 -22.80 29.43
CA ALA A 19 -46.28 -21.49 30.08
C ALA A 19 -44.90 -20.90 30.43
N SER A 20 -43.80 -21.39 29.81
CA SER A 20 -42.43 -20.92 30.09
C SER A 20 -41.60 -20.58 28.85
N CYS A 21 -42.23 -20.29 27.72
CA CYS A 21 -41.60 -19.45 26.70
C CYS A 21 -42.24 -18.08 26.79
N SER A 22 -41.69 -17.20 27.62
CA SER A 22 -41.95 -15.77 27.42
C SER A 22 -41.52 -15.44 25.99
N GLU A 23 -42.44 -14.95 25.15
CA GLU A 23 -42.11 -14.47 23.79
C GLU A 23 -41.02 -13.39 23.79
N ASN A 24 -40.69 -12.82 24.96
CA ASN A 24 -39.58 -11.90 25.17
C ASN A 24 -38.17 -12.53 25.09
N PHE A 25 -38.00 -13.86 25.14
CA PHE A 25 -36.64 -14.46 25.07
C PHE A 25 -36.03 -14.38 23.66
N LEU A 26 -36.85 -14.22 22.62
CA LEU A 26 -36.40 -14.04 21.24
C LEU A 26 -36.26 -12.56 20.82
N GLU A 27 -36.71 -11.61 21.65
CA GLU A 27 -36.50 -10.18 21.42
C GLU A 27 -35.21 -9.65 22.07
N ASP A 28 -34.65 -10.36 23.05
CA ASP A 28 -33.41 -9.98 23.76
C ASP A 28 -32.13 -10.62 23.17
N VAL A 29 -32.12 -10.94 21.88
CA VAL A 29 -30.83 -11.08 21.18
C VAL A 29 -30.27 -9.67 21.04
N LYS A 30 -29.55 -9.18 22.06
CA LYS A 30 -28.77 -7.94 21.98
C LYS A 30 -28.04 -7.93 20.64
N PRO A 31 -28.22 -6.90 19.79
CA PRO A 31 -27.55 -6.88 18.51
C PRO A 31 -26.04 -7.02 18.75
N ILE A 32 -25.38 -7.88 17.96
CA ILE A 32 -23.95 -8.16 18.14
C ILE A 32 -23.18 -6.83 18.06
N GLY A 33 -22.38 -6.55 19.09
CA GLY A 33 -21.65 -5.28 19.23
C GLY A 33 -22.37 -4.19 20.04
N GLN A 34 -23.52 -4.46 20.67
CA GLN A 34 -24.11 -3.52 21.63
C GLN A 34 -23.48 -3.64 23.02
N TYR A 35 -22.85 -2.55 23.43
CA TYR A 35 -22.40 -2.35 24.80
C TYR A 35 -23.53 -1.79 25.65
N ASP A 36 -23.56 -2.13 26.94
CA ASP A 36 -24.49 -1.48 27.86
C ASP A 36 -24.25 0.04 27.92
N ASP A 37 -25.27 0.80 28.31
CA ASP A 37 -25.17 2.27 28.35
C ASP A 37 -24.08 2.77 29.33
N SER A 38 -23.65 1.93 30.29
CA SER A 38 -22.56 2.26 31.22
C SER A 38 -21.18 2.15 30.57
N PHE A 39 -21.06 1.46 29.42
CA PHE A 39 -19.80 1.32 28.69
C PHE A 39 -19.19 2.65 28.31
N TYR A 40 -20.01 3.54 27.71
CA TYR A 40 -19.58 4.86 27.27
C TYR A 40 -19.38 5.87 28.41
N GLN A 41 -19.75 5.51 29.64
CA GLN A 41 -19.53 6.34 30.84
C GLN A 41 -18.14 6.13 31.46
N ASN A 42 -17.33 5.20 30.95
CA ASN A 42 -15.99 4.91 31.44
C ASN A 42 -14.94 5.23 30.36
N GLN A 43 -14.06 6.19 30.65
CA GLN A 43 -13.03 6.63 29.71
C GLN A 43 -12.10 5.50 29.27
N ALA A 44 -11.70 4.60 30.17
CA ALA A 44 -10.80 3.50 29.84
C ALA A 44 -11.47 2.47 28.89
N ARG A 45 -12.77 2.21 29.06
CA ARG A 45 -13.53 1.33 28.14
C ARG A 45 -13.65 1.93 26.75
N VAL A 46 -13.98 3.21 26.66
CA VAL A 46 -14.03 3.92 25.36
C VAL A 46 -12.65 3.98 24.72
N GLN A 47 -11.59 4.20 25.50
CA GLN A 47 -10.23 4.18 24.99
C GLN A 47 -9.84 2.80 24.42
N ALA A 48 -10.13 1.72 25.16
CA ALA A 48 -9.91 0.36 24.70
C ALA A 48 -10.70 0.04 23.42
N TYR A 49 -11.92 0.59 23.29
CA TYR A 49 -12.70 0.47 22.06
C TYR A 49 -11.99 1.11 20.86
N VAL A 50 -11.52 2.35 21.01
CA VAL A 50 -10.76 3.05 19.96
C VAL A 50 -9.48 2.27 19.61
N ASP A 51 -8.77 1.77 20.61
CA ASP A 51 -7.53 1.01 20.39
C ASP A 51 -7.79 -0.33 19.68
N ASN A 52 -8.89 -1.01 20.00
CA ASN A 52 -9.32 -2.21 19.27
C ASN A 52 -9.66 -1.89 17.81
N GLN A 53 -10.22 -0.72 17.51
CA GLN A 53 -10.43 -0.31 16.11
C GLN A 53 -9.10 -0.12 15.37
N TYR A 54 -8.07 0.45 16.00
CA TYR A 54 -6.74 0.48 15.38
C TYR A 54 -6.23 -0.94 15.10
N TYR A 55 -6.38 -1.86 16.04
CA TYR A 55 -5.99 -3.26 15.85
C TYR A 55 -6.74 -3.89 14.66
N ASP A 56 -8.06 -3.78 14.62
CA ASP A 56 -8.89 -4.36 13.55
C ASP A 56 -8.56 -3.79 12.17
N PHE A 57 -8.17 -2.51 12.10
CA PHE A 57 -7.80 -1.86 10.85
C PHE A 57 -6.36 -2.15 10.41
N PHE A 58 -5.41 -2.33 11.33
CA PHE A 58 -3.98 -2.20 11.01
C PHE A 58 -3.08 -3.34 11.51
N ALA A 59 -3.56 -4.29 12.33
CA ALA A 59 -2.71 -5.36 12.88
C ALA A 59 -2.03 -6.24 11.82
N SER A 60 -2.59 -6.32 10.61
CA SER A 60 -2.00 -7.04 9.47
C SER A 60 -1.04 -6.17 8.64
N PHE A 61 -0.91 -4.87 8.91
CA PHE A 61 -0.01 -3.98 8.18
C PHE A 61 1.45 -4.15 8.64
N LYS A 62 2.08 -5.23 8.16
CA LYS A 62 3.40 -5.68 8.61
C LYS A 62 4.52 -5.51 7.58
N MET A 63 4.22 -4.89 6.44
CA MET A 63 5.20 -4.57 5.39
C MET A 63 4.77 -3.35 4.57
N PRO A 64 5.70 -2.51 4.10
CA PRO A 64 5.41 -1.26 3.39
C PRO A 64 4.77 -1.45 2.00
N THR A 65 4.99 -2.59 1.36
CA THR A 65 4.40 -2.90 0.04
C THR A 65 2.95 -3.38 0.12
N ALA A 66 2.45 -3.64 1.32
CA ALA A 66 1.09 -4.08 1.53
C ALA A 66 0.13 -2.89 1.45
N SER A 67 -0.92 -3.03 0.64
CA SER A 67 -1.95 -1.99 0.50
C SER A 67 -3.33 -2.64 0.48
N VAL A 68 -4.33 -1.96 1.05
CA VAL A 68 -5.71 -2.40 1.41
C VAL A 68 -5.87 -2.74 2.90
N ILE A 69 -6.67 -1.91 3.58
CA ILE A 69 -6.99 -2.00 5.01
C ILE A 69 -7.61 -3.35 5.38
N GLY A 70 -7.09 -3.96 6.45
CA GLY A 70 -7.52 -5.27 6.96
C GLY A 70 -7.01 -6.48 6.18
N VAL A 71 -6.44 -6.30 4.97
CA VAL A 71 -5.91 -7.38 4.13
C VAL A 71 -4.39 -7.36 4.10
N TYR A 72 -3.80 -6.21 3.76
CA TYR A 72 -2.36 -5.96 3.72
C TYR A 72 -1.51 -7.09 3.10
N THR A 73 -1.77 -7.39 1.82
CA THR A 73 -0.92 -8.28 1.02
C THR A 73 -0.12 -7.50 -0.03
N ASP A 74 0.94 -8.13 -0.55
CA ASP A 74 1.76 -7.58 -1.63
C ASP A 74 1.17 -7.82 -3.05
N ALA A 75 -0.06 -8.34 -3.13
CA ALA A 75 -0.70 -8.71 -4.40
C ALA A 75 -0.76 -7.54 -5.38
N ASN A 76 -1.15 -6.35 -4.90
CA ASN A 76 -1.20 -5.13 -5.71
C ASN A 76 0.19 -4.71 -6.22
N THR A 77 1.22 -4.83 -5.38
CA THR A 77 2.62 -4.51 -5.75
C THR A 77 3.10 -5.40 -6.91
N LYS A 78 2.73 -6.69 -6.89
CA LYS A 78 2.97 -7.67 -7.96
C LYS A 78 2.12 -7.47 -9.22
N LEU A 79 1.24 -6.47 -9.27
CA LEU A 79 0.58 -6.04 -10.52
C LEU A 79 1.37 -4.93 -11.23
N THR A 80 2.43 -4.42 -10.61
CA THR A 80 3.26 -3.33 -11.12
C THR A 80 4.67 -3.80 -11.43
N GLU A 81 5.51 -2.90 -11.96
CA GLU A 81 6.92 -3.16 -12.19
C GLU A 81 7.75 -3.35 -10.92
N GLU A 82 7.24 -3.00 -9.73
CA GLU A 82 8.01 -3.03 -8.48
C GLU A 82 8.49 -4.45 -8.12
N GLN A 83 7.68 -5.46 -8.39
CA GLN A 83 7.99 -6.85 -8.07
C GLN A 83 7.52 -7.79 -9.17
N GLY A 84 8.38 -8.71 -9.60
CA GLY A 84 8.06 -9.73 -10.61
C GLY A 84 7.11 -10.82 -10.11
N GLY A 85 6.54 -11.58 -11.05
CA GLY A 85 5.64 -12.69 -10.78
C GLY A 85 4.21 -12.40 -11.23
N VAL A 86 3.70 -13.23 -12.14
CA VAL A 86 2.38 -13.06 -12.74
C VAL A 86 1.30 -13.34 -11.70
N GLN A 87 0.40 -12.37 -11.53
CA GLN A 87 -0.85 -12.53 -10.77
C GLN A 87 -2.01 -12.79 -11.73
N ASP A 88 -3.13 -13.29 -11.20
CA ASP A 88 -4.32 -13.61 -11.99
C ASP A 88 -4.82 -12.44 -12.85
N TYR A 89 -4.75 -11.21 -12.32
CA TYR A 89 -5.17 -9.99 -13.02
C TYR A 89 -4.22 -9.56 -14.13
N THR A 90 -3.00 -10.10 -14.18
CA THR A 90 -1.98 -9.83 -15.21
C THR A 90 -1.70 -11.04 -16.10
N ASN A 91 -2.39 -12.15 -15.85
CA ASN A 91 -2.14 -13.43 -16.51
C ASN A 91 -2.88 -13.48 -17.87
N PRO A 92 -2.17 -13.57 -19.00
CA PRO A 92 -2.82 -13.56 -20.31
C PRO A 92 -3.66 -14.81 -20.60
N SER A 93 -3.48 -15.89 -19.84
CA SER A 93 -4.25 -17.13 -19.93
C SER A 93 -5.51 -17.12 -19.05
N LYS A 94 -5.77 -16.06 -18.29
CA LYS A 94 -6.96 -15.91 -17.45
C LYS A 94 -7.84 -14.76 -17.95
N LEU A 95 -9.15 -14.99 -17.92
CA LEU A 95 -10.17 -13.97 -18.07
C LEU A 95 -11.10 -14.05 -16.85
N LEU A 96 -11.01 -13.04 -15.99
CA LEU A 96 -11.80 -12.90 -14.77
C LEU A 96 -12.98 -11.94 -15.03
N ASN A 97 -14.16 -12.47 -15.26
CA ASN A 97 -15.35 -11.63 -15.47
C ASN A 97 -16.59 -12.19 -14.77
N THR A 98 -16.44 -13.21 -13.92
CA THR A 98 -17.53 -13.77 -13.12
C THR A 98 -17.47 -13.23 -11.69
N SER A 99 -18.59 -13.29 -10.98
CA SER A 99 -18.67 -12.92 -9.57
C SER A 99 -17.75 -13.77 -8.67
N ASP A 100 -17.55 -15.05 -8.98
CA ASP A 100 -16.61 -15.91 -8.25
C ASP A 100 -15.14 -15.46 -8.38
N ALA A 101 -14.80 -14.75 -9.46
CA ALA A 101 -13.46 -14.23 -9.70
C ALA A 101 -13.26 -12.78 -9.21
N ALA A 102 -14.32 -12.14 -8.71
CA ALA A 102 -14.27 -10.77 -8.20
C ALA A 102 -13.60 -10.70 -6.82
N LYS A 103 -13.12 -9.51 -6.43
CA LYS A 103 -12.42 -9.33 -5.15
C LYS A 103 -13.34 -9.60 -3.97
N ASP A 104 -12.85 -10.37 -2.99
CA ASP A 104 -13.51 -10.62 -1.72
C ASP A 104 -13.07 -9.61 -0.65
N TYR A 105 -13.57 -8.38 -0.76
CA TYR A 105 -13.27 -7.28 0.17
C TYR A 105 -14.51 -6.58 0.73
N PHE A 106 -15.65 -6.70 0.04
CA PHE A 106 -16.91 -6.09 0.45
C PHE A 106 -17.34 -6.57 1.84
N GLY A 107 -17.21 -7.87 2.13
CA GLY A 107 -17.55 -8.49 3.40
C GLY A 107 -18.51 -9.66 3.23
N ALA A 108 -18.85 -10.28 4.36
CA ALA A 108 -19.73 -11.44 4.41
C ALA A 108 -20.96 -11.17 5.28
N LYS A 109 -22.01 -11.98 5.12
CA LYS A 109 -23.17 -12.00 6.01
C LYS A 109 -22.72 -12.19 7.45
N ILE A 110 -23.26 -11.38 8.37
CA ILE A 110 -23.01 -11.52 9.80
C ILE A 110 -23.57 -12.87 10.27
N GLY A 111 -22.69 -13.70 10.86
CA GLY A 111 -23.04 -15.00 11.43
C GLY A 111 -23.30 -14.91 12.93
N THR A 112 -22.88 -15.93 13.68
CA THR A 112 -22.99 -15.96 15.15
C THR A 112 -22.07 -14.96 15.87
N GLY A 113 -21.14 -14.33 15.16
CA GLY A 113 -20.24 -13.30 15.66
C GLY A 113 -19.83 -12.32 14.56
N LEU A 114 -19.30 -11.16 14.98
CA LEU A 114 -18.76 -10.17 14.04
C LEU A 114 -17.38 -10.63 13.56
N VAL A 115 -17.26 -10.85 12.25
CA VAL A 115 -15.97 -11.06 11.58
C VAL A 115 -15.45 -9.71 11.14
N ASN A 116 -14.17 -9.43 11.39
CA ASN A 116 -13.52 -8.20 10.94
C ASN A 116 -13.46 -8.13 9.40
N ASN A 117 -14.26 -7.25 8.81
CA ASN A 117 -14.37 -6.97 7.38
C ASN A 117 -14.75 -5.50 7.15
N ALA A 118 -14.84 -5.06 5.90
CA ALA A 118 -15.02 -3.65 5.57
C ALA A 118 -16.28 -3.02 6.20
N TYR A 119 -17.43 -3.67 6.10
CA TYR A 119 -18.69 -3.14 6.66
C TYR A 119 -18.84 -3.36 8.16
N THR A 120 -18.22 -4.40 8.75
CA THR A 120 -18.21 -4.52 10.22
C THR A 120 -17.30 -3.46 10.85
N ARG A 121 -16.16 -3.13 10.24
CA ARG A 121 -15.33 -1.97 10.65
C ARG A 121 -16.08 -0.64 10.54
N ILE A 122 -16.84 -0.42 9.47
CA ILE A 122 -17.72 0.76 9.33
C ILE A 122 -18.78 0.77 10.45
N ARG A 123 -19.40 -0.37 10.73
CA ARG A 123 -20.39 -0.50 11.80
C ARG A 123 -19.80 -0.12 13.16
N GLU A 124 -18.61 -0.60 13.50
CA GLU A 124 -17.96 -0.24 14.75
C GLU A 124 -17.65 1.27 14.83
N CYS A 125 -17.16 1.87 13.74
CA CYS A 125 -17.03 3.34 13.69
C CYS A 125 -18.37 4.04 13.97
N ASN A 126 -19.46 3.56 13.36
CA ASN A 126 -20.80 4.12 13.56
C ASN A 126 -21.28 3.98 15.00
N ASN A 127 -21.06 2.83 15.65
CA ASN A 127 -21.44 2.58 17.04
C ASN A 127 -20.90 3.69 17.96
N LEU A 128 -19.60 3.98 17.90
CA LEU A 128 -19.01 5.03 18.75
C LEU A 128 -19.50 6.42 18.33
N ILE A 129 -19.57 6.71 17.03
CA ILE A 129 -19.98 8.04 16.52
C ILE A 129 -21.39 8.41 17.00
N GLU A 130 -22.33 7.47 16.98
CA GLU A 130 -23.72 7.72 17.38
C GLU A 130 -23.87 7.86 18.90
N ASP A 131 -23.20 7.01 19.66
CA ASP A 131 -23.48 6.86 21.08
C ASP A 131 -22.64 7.76 21.99
N ILE A 132 -21.41 8.11 21.61
CA ILE A 132 -20.43 8.70 22.55
C ILE A 132 -20.89 10.04 23.13
N ASP A 133 -21.58 10.88 22.36
CA ASP A 133 -22.04 12.19 22.83
C ASP A 133 -23.22 12.10 23.79
N VAL A 134 -24.08 11.11 23.60
CA VAL A 134 -25.31 10.94 24.39
C VAL A 134 -25.01 10.07 25.61
N LYS A 135 -24.49 8.86 25.41
CA LYS A 135 -24.23 7.87 26.47
C LYS A 135 -22.96 8.18 27.26
N GLY A 136 -22.00 8.86 26.65
CA GLY A 136 -20.76 9.30 27.28
C GLY A 136 -20.77 10.75 27.76
N ALA A 137 -21.93 11.40 27.86
CA ALA A 137 -22.05 12.83 28.20
C ALA A 137 -21.32 13.24 29.51
N SER A 138 -21.13 12.30 30.44
CA SER A 138 -20.38 12.49 31.69
C SER A 138 -18.85 12.54 31.52
N LEU A 139 -18.31 12.09 30.38
CA LEU A 139 -16.87 12.14 30.09
C LEU A 139 -16.39 13.55 29.73
N ASP A 140 -15.07 13.75 29.66
CA ASP A 140 -14.52 14.99 29.13
C ASP A 140 -14.87 15.17 27.64
N LYS A 141 -15.27 16.39 27.26
CA LYS A 141 -15.66 16.69 25.88
C LYS A 141 -14.49 16.54 24.91
N THR A 142 -13.29 16.98 25.31
CA THR A 142 -12.10 16.88 24.45
C THR A 142 -11.75 15.42 24.18
N PHE A 143 -11.83 14.56 25.19
CA PHE A 143 -11.69 13.11 25.03
C PHE A 143 -12.71 12.55 24.04
N ARG A 144 -14.01 12.85 24.22
CA ARG A 144 -15.07 12.37 23.31
C ARG A 144 -14.87 12.83 21.88
N ASP A 145 -14.56 14.10 21.68
CA ASP A 145 -14.30 14.69 20.37
C ASP A 145 -13.15 13.96 19.68
N ARG A 146 -12.03 13.73 20.39
CA ARG A 146 -10.87 13.01 19.85
C ARG A 146 -11.17 11.54 19.54
N ALA A 147 -11.93 10.85 20.39
CA ALA A 147 -12.36 9.47 20.13
C ALA A 147 -13.19 9.41 18.83
N LYS A 148 -14.15 10.31 18.68
CA LYS A 148 -15.02 10.43 17.51
C LYS A 148 -14.27 10.84 16.25
N GLY A 149 -13.34 11.79 16.35
CA GLY A 149 -12.48 12.21 15.25
C GLY A 149 -11.67 11.06 14.65
N GLN A 150 -11.16 10.15 15.50
CA GLN A 150 -10.45 8.95 15.03
C GLN A 150 -11.39 7.99 14.29
N MET A 151 -12.64 7.81 14.75
CA MET A 151 -13.62 6.97 14.06
C MET A 151 -14.04 7.55 12.71
N TYR A 152 -14.22 8.87 12.62
CA TYR A 152 -14.47 9.52 11.33
C TYR A 152 -13.31 9.29 10.35
N TYR A 153 -12.07 9.43 10.81
CA TYR A 153 -10.89 9.15 9.97
C TYR A 153 -10.89 7.70 9.48
N MET A 154 -11.08 6.73 10.39
CA MET A 154 -11.10 5.29 10.06
C MET A 154 -12.24 4.92 9.10
N ARG A 155 -13.45 5.45 9.33
CA ARG A 155 -14.59 5.24 8.42
C ARG A 155 -14.31 5.81 7.03
N ALA A 156 -13.70 6.99 6.96
CA ALA A 156 -13.32 7.62 5.68
C ALA A 156 -12.32 6.77 4.89
N ILE A 157 -11.26 6.26 5.51
CA ILE A 157 -10.26 5.43 4.81
C ILE A 157 -10.83 4.05 4.43
N GLN A 158 -11.76 3.49 5.21
CA GLN A 158 -12.44 2.25 4.85
C GLN A 158 -13.33 2.45 3.61
N TYR A 159 -14.06 3.57 3.55
CA TYR A 159 -14.81 3.93 2.35
C TYR A 159 -13.91 4.22 1.16
N PHE A 160 -12.74 4.81 1.39
CA PHE A 160 -11.79 5.07 0.31
C PHE A 160 -11.26 3.78 -0.33
N ASP A 161 -10.94 2.75 0.45
CA ASP A 161 -10.54 1.44 -0.09
C ASP A 161 -11.69 0.72 -0.79
N LEU A 162 -12.91 0.79 -0.25
CA LEU A 162 -14.11 0.29 -0.92
C LEU A 162 -14.33 1.00 -2.26
N MET A 163 -14.17 2.33 -2.30
CA MET A 163 -14.33 3.14 -3.50
C MET A 163 -13.30 2.77 -4.58
N ARG A 164 -12.02 2.64 -4.21
CA ARG A 164 -10.96 2.26 -5.17
C ARG A 164 -11.06 0.81 -5.63
N THR A 165 -11.79 -0.03 -4.89
CA THR A 165 -11.99 -1.44 -5.23
C THR A 165 -13.23 -1.65 -6.10
N TYR A 166 -14.34 -1.01 -5.75
CA TYR A 166 -15.66 -1.29 -6.33
C TYR A 166 -16.28 -0.07 -7.02
N GLY A 167 -15.72 1.14 -6.88
CA GLY A 167 -16.39 2.37 -7.28
C GLY A 167 -17.49 2.73 -6.29
N GLY A 168 -18.71 2.94 -6.76
CA GLY A 168 -19.84 3.23 -5.88
C GLY A 168 -20.21 2.05 -4.98
N VAL A 169 -20.48 2.32 -3.70
CA VAL A 169 -20.88 1.33 -2.69
C VAL A 169 -22.02 1.88 -1.83
N PRO A 170 -22.79 1.04 -1.12
CA PRO A 170 -23.78 1.52 -0.16
C PRO A 170 -23.14 2.38 0.94
N ILE A 171 -23.75 3.55 1.19
CA ILE A 171 -23.33 4.50 2.24
C ILE A 171 -24.13 4.20 3.51
N VAL A 172 -23.45 3.69 4.52
CA VAL A 172 -23.97 3.25 5.82
C VAL A 172 -23.28 4.06 6.90
N THR A 173 -23.89 5.18 7.28
CA THR A 173 -23.36 6.09 8.31
C THR A 173 -24.00 5.94 9.68
N LYS A 174 -24.93 4.99 9.78
CA LYS A 174 -25.67 4.68 10.99
C LYS A 174 -25.59 3.21 11.38
N VAL A 175 -25.86 2.91 12.64
CA VAL A 175 -25.99 1.54 13.12
C VAL A 175 -27.36 1.01 12.70
N MET A 176 -27.37 0.02 11.82
CA MET A 176 -28.60 -0.60 11.33
C MET A 176 -28.88 -1.89 12.10
N SER A 177 -30.15 -2.15 12.42
CA SER A 177 -30.60 -3.43 12.96
C SER A 177 -30.77 -4.44 11.83
N PRO A 178 -30.30 -5.69 11.98
CA PRO A 178 -30.48 -6.71 10.97
C PRO A 178 -31.96 -7.08 10.85
N SER A 179 -32.50 -7.03 9.65
CA SER A 179 -33.86 -7.46 9.33
C SER A 179 -33.91 -8.04 7.92
N VAL A 180 -34.65 -9.13 7.73
CA VAL A 180 -34.83 -9.74 6.41
C VAL A 180 -35.97 -9.08 5.61
N ASP A 181 -36.90 -8.45 6.31
CA ASP A 181 -38.13 -7.89 5.74
C ASP A 181 -38.12 -6.35 5.67
N ASP A 182 -37.12 -5.69 6.25
CA ASP A 182 -37.00 -4.23 6.23
C ASP A 182 -36.37 -3.76 4.92
N GLU A 183 -37.19 -3.25 4.01
CA GLU A 183 -36.72 -2.66 2.75
C GLU A 183 -35.86 -1.40 2.96
N SER A 184 -36.01 -0.70 4.09
CA SER A 184 -35.25 0.53 4.36
C SER A 184 -33.76 0.26 4.59
N ILE A 185 -33.38 -0.99 4.92
CA ILE A 185 -31.99 -1.38 5.10
C ILE A 185 -31.32 -1.92 3.82
N LYS A 186 -32.09 -2.05 2.72
CA LYS A 186 -31.61 -2.52 1.42
C LYS A 186 -31.06 -1.36 0.58
N LEU A 187 -29.96 -0.79 1.06
CA LEU A 187 -29.36 0.38 0.43
C LEU A 187 -28.70 0.02 -0.91
N PRO A 188 -28.97 0.78 -1.99
CA PRO A 188 -28.31 0.58 -3.27
C PRO A 188 -26.86 1.06 -3.23
N ARG A 189 -26.10 0.73 -4.26
CA ARG A 189 -24.78 1.34 -4.49
C ARG A 189 -24.97 2.83 -4.80
N ALA A 190 -24.35 3.70 -4.01
CA ALA A 190 -24.33 5.14 -4.28
C ALA A 190 -23.42 5.46 -5.46
N LYS A 191 -23.57 6.65 -6.05
CA LYS A 191 -22.62 7.16 -7.06
C LYS A 191 -21.26 7.39 -6.42
N VAL A 192 -20.19 7.33 -7.22
CA VAL A 192 -18.84 7.59 -6.69
C VAL A 192 -18.73 9.01 -6.12
N SER A 193 -19.39 9.99 -6.74
CA SER A 193 -19.42 11.36 -6.22
C SER A 193 -20.07 11.47 -4.83
N GLU A 194 -21.11 10.67 -4.55
CA GLU A 194 -21.77 10.62 -3.25
C GLU A 194 -20.89 9.92 -2.21
N VAL A 195 -20.20 8.84 -2.59
CA VAL A 195 -19.22 8.17 -1.72
C VAL A 195 -18.07 9.12 -1.38
N VAL A 196 -17.53 9.85 -2.36
CA VAL A 196 -16.48 10.86 -2.14
C VAL A 196 -16.98 11.98 -1.23
N ALA A 197 -18.19 12.49 -1.44
CA ALA A 197 -18.77 13.51 -0.58
C ALA A 197 -18.88 13.04 0.87
N GLN A 198 -19.25 11.78 1.11
CA GLN A 198 -19.28 11.20 2.44
C GLN A 198 -17.87 11.04 3.04
N ILE A 199 -16.89 10.56 2.26
CA ILE A 199 -15.49 10.45 2.71
C ILE A 199 -14.94 11.82 3.11
N VAL A 200 -15.16 12.84 2.28
CA VAL A 200 -14.72 14.22 2.54
C VAL A 200 -15.38 14.76 3.80
N LYS A 201 -16.69 14.54 3.96
CA LYS A 201 -17.42 14.95 5.18
C LYS A 201 -16.83 14.32 6.43
N ASP A 202 -16.52 13.03 6.39
CA ASP A 202 -15.89 12.34 7.53
C ASP A 202 -14.48 12.90 7.81
N LEU A 203 -13.68 13.16 6.79
CA LEU A 203 -12.34 13.74 6.96
C LEU A 203 -12.38 15.20 7.47
N ASP A 204 -13.38 15.99 7.06
CA ASP A 204 -13.59 17.33 7.59
C ASP A 204 -14.03 17.29 9.06
N MET A 205 -14.92 16.36 9.42
CA MET A 205 -15.27 16.11 10.83
C MET A 205 -14.06 15.66 11.65
N ALA A 206 -13.27 14.73 11.14
CA ALA A 206 -12.03 14.30 11.78
C ALA A 206 -11.06 15.47 11.99
N ALA A 207 -10.82 16.28 10.96
CA ALA A 207 -9.95 17.46 11.04
C ALA A 207 -10.46 18.49 12.06
N SER A 208 -11.77 18.62 12.23
CA SER A 208 -12.37 19.55 13.20
C SER A 208 -12.24 19.09 14.67
N LEU A 209 -12.04 17.79 14.90
CA LEU A 209 -12.07 17.17 16.24
C LEU A 209 -10.69 16.67 16.72
N LEU A 210 -9.79 16.37 15.79
CA LEU A 210 -8.44 15.86 16.09
C LEU A 210 -7.47 17.01 16.40
N PRO A 211 -6.46 16.78 17.26
CA PRO A 211 -5.43 17.78 17.52
C PRO A 211 -4.44 17.88 16.35
N GLY A 212 -3.72 19.01 16.25
CA GLY A 212 -2.61 19.16 15.30
C GLY A 212 -1.42 18.25 15.61
N ASP A 213 -1.25 17.88 16.89
CA ASP A 213 -0.21 16.97 17.35
C ASP A 213 -0.64 16.19 18.61
N TRP A 214 -0.05 15.02 18.83
CA TRP A 214 -0.23 14.19 20.02
C TRP A 214 1.02 14.21 20.90
N ASP A 215 0.88 13.90 22.19
CA ASP A 215 2.06 13.62 23.04
C ASP A 215 2.77 12.32 22.62
N SER A 216 3.94 12.03 23.20
CA SER A 216 4.71 10.83 22.87
C SER A 216 4.00 9.53 23.22
N ALA A 217 3.14 9.52 24.25
CA ALA A 217 2.41 8.32 24.65
C ALA A 217 1.28 7.97 23.66
N ASN A 218 0.84 8.93 22.86
CA ASN A 218 -0.20 8.79 21.86
C ASN A 218 0.33 8.93 20.42
N TYR A 219 1.64 8.78 20.22
CA TYR A 219 2.21 8.72 18.87
C TYR A 219 1.58 7.58 18.07
N GLY A 220 1.35 7.80 16.78
CA GLY A 220 0.59 6.88 15.91
C GLY A 220 -0.91 7.18 15.79
N ARG A 221 -1.50 7.95 16.72
CA ARG A 221 -2.90 8.40 16.58
C ARG A 221 -3.05 9.44 15.47
N PHE A 222 -4.18 9.41 14.78
CA PHE A 222 -4.47 10.35 13.69
C PHE A 222 -4.55 11.80 14.18
N THR A 223 -3.99 12.72 13.39
CA THR A 223 -4.00 14.17 13.64
C THR A 223 -4.94 14.89 12.68
N LYS A 224 -5.21 16.17 12.97
CA LYS A 224 -5.88 17.09 12.05
C LYS A 224 -5.17 17.18 10.70
N GLY A 225 -3.84 17.31 10.72
CA GLY A 225 -3.03 17.33 9.51
C GLY A 225 -3.14 16.04 8.69
N ALA A 226 -3.20 14.89 9.35
CA ALA A 226 -3.42 13.59 8.68
C ALA A 226 -4.79 13.53 7.98
N ALA A 227 -5.86 14.01 8.63
CA ALA A 227 -7.19 14.06 8.02
C ALA A 227 -7.22 14.94 6.76
N LEU A 228 -6.59 16.12 6.80
CA LEU A 228 -6.49 17.02 5.65
C LEU A 228 -5.63 16.42 4.52
N ALA A 229 -4.51 15.80 4.85
CA ALA A 229 -3.64 15.14 3.85
C ALA A 229 -4.36 13.97 3.17
N GLN A 230 -5.12 13.17 3.93
CA GLN A 230 -5.93 12.08 3.40
C GLN A 230 -7.07 12.62 2.53
N LYS A 231 -7.68 13.76 2.88
CA LYS A 231 -8.68 14.44 2.03
C LYS A 231 -8.08 14.84 0.68
N SER A 232 -6.87 15.40 0.68
CA SER A 232 -6.15 15.71 -0.56
C SER A 232 -5.94 14.45 -1.43
N ARG A 233 -5.51 13.32 -0.84
CA ARG A 233 -5.32 12.04 -1.56
C ARG A 233 -6.62 11.49 -2.16
N VAL A 234 -7.73 11.59 -1.42
CA VAL A 234 -9.07 11.18 -1.90
C VAL A 234 -9.49 12.04 -3.11
N LEU A 235 -9.37 13.36 -2.98
CA LEU A 235 -9.75 14.30 -4.05
C LEU A 235 -8.85 14.17 -5.28
N LEU A 236 -7.55 13.94 -5.10
CA LEU A 236 -6.61 13.62 -6.17
C LEU A 236 -7.07 12.38 -6.95
N THR A 237 -7.45 11.32 -6.23
CA THR A 237 -7.95 10.08 -6.84
C THR A 237 -9.26 10.33 -7.59
N PHE A 238 -10.17 11.13 -7.03
CA PHE A 238 -11.44 11.48 -7.67
C PHE A 238 -11.29 12.43 -8.88
N ALA A 239 -10.23 13.22 -8.92
CA ALA A 239 -9.87 14.07 -10.06
C ALA A 239 -9.20 13.28 -11.20
N SER A 240 -8.61 12.12 -10.89
CA SER A 240 -7.88 11.27 -11.82
C SER A 240 -8.78 10.57 -12.85
N PRO A 241 -8.25 10.17 -14.02
CA PRO A 241 -9.04 9.60 -15.13
C PRO A 241 -9.99 8.46 -14.77
N LEU A 242 -9.62 7.61 -13.82
CA LEU A 242 -10.43 6.47 -13.40
C LEU A 242 -11.84 6.87 -12.94
N PHE A 243 -11.98 7.99 -12.24
CA PHE A 243 -13.28 8.48 -11.73
C PHE A 243 -13.72 9.80 -12.37
N ASN A 244 -12.95 10.34 -13.31
CA ASN A 244 -13.19 11.63 -13.93
C ASN A 244 -13.05 11.54 -15.45
N LYS A 245 -14.17 11.31 -16.14
CA LYS A 245 -14.20 11.24 -17.62
C LYS A 245 -13.65 12.49 -18.30
N SER A 246 -13.78 13.65 -17.64
CA SER A 246 -13.33 14.95 -18.13
C SER A 246 -12.07 15.44 -17.43
N TRP A 247 -11.23 14.55 -16.88
CA TRP A 247 -9.98 14.89 -16.18
C TRP A 247 -9.04 15.83 -16.95
N ASP A 248 -9.12 15.79 -18.28
CA ASP A 248 -8.29 16.57 -19.18
C ASP A 248 -8.97 17.88 -19.66
N GLY A 249 -10.29 18.00 -19.48
CA GLY A 249 -11.09 19.14 -19.95
C GLY A 249 -11.64 20.03 -18.83
N SER A 250 -11.80 19.51 -17.61
CA SER A 250 -12.31 20.25 -16.45
C SER A 250 -11.28 20.32 -15.33
N ASN A 251 -11.10 21.52 -14.79
CA ASN A 251 -10.13 21.82 -13.74
C ASN A 251 -10.73 21.78 -12.33
N GLU A 252 -12.05 21.68 -12.17
CA GLU A 252 -12.73 21.83 -10.86
C GLU A 252 -12.22 20.82 -9.83
N ARG A 253 -12.17 19.53 -10.19
CA ARG A 253 -11.71 18.47 -9.27
C ARG A 253 -10.21 18.56 -8.96
N TRP A 254 -9.41 18.97 -9.94
CA TRP A 254 -7.97 19.21 -9.73
C TRP A 254 -7.73 20.40 -8.82
N GLN A 255 -8.53 21.47 -8.96
CA GLN A 255 -8.47 22.62 -8.07
C GLN A 255 -8.88 22.25 -6.64
N ALA A 256 -9.96 21.50 -6.47
CA ALA A 256 -10.38 21.02 -5.15
C ALA A 256 -9.31 20.13 -4.47
N ALA A 257 -8.65 19.27 -5.24
CA ALA A 257 -7.54 18.45 -4.76
C ALA A 257 -6.31 19.29 -4.38
N LEU A 258 -5.99 20.31 -5.18
CA LEU A 258 -4.91 21.27 -4.91
C LEU A 258 -5.17 22.04 -3.62
N ASP A 259 -6.37 22.62 -3.48
CA ASP A 259 -6.75 23.43 -2.33
C ASP A 259 -6.69 22.61 -1.04
N ALA A 260 -7.18 21.36 -1.07
CA ALA A 260 -7.06 20.44 0.05
C ALA A 260 -5.59 20.09 0.36
N GLY A 261 -4.75 19.92 -0.67
CA GLY A 261 -3.32 19.65 -0.51
C GLY A 261 -2.58 20.81 0.15
N LEU A 262 -2.80 22.04 -0.31
CA LEU A 262 -2.21 23.24 0.25
C LEU A 262 -2.68 23.50 1.69
N ALA A 263 -3.96 23.25 1.99
CA ALA A 263 -4.48 23.34 3.35
C ALA A 263 -3.82 22.32 4.29
N ALA A 264 -3.60 21.08 3.80
CA ALA A 264 -2.87 20.06 4.55
C ALA A 264 -1.40 20.45 4.77
N GLU A 265 -0.71 20.95 3.74
CA GLU A 265 0.69 21.39 3.83
C GLU A 265 0.83 22.51 4.88
N ALA A 266 -0.08 23.48 4.88
CA ALA A 266 -0.09 24.59 5.83
C ALA A 266 -0.29 24.12 7.28
N GLU A 267 -1.31 23.29 7.54
CA GLU A 267 -1.58 22.74 8.87
C GLU A 267 -0.41 21.89 9.38
N LEU A 268 0.11 20.99 8.54
CA LEU A 268 1.22 20.12 8.89
C LEU A 268 2.49 20.94 9.18
N SER A 269 2.81 21.93 8.34
CA SER A 269 3.95 22.82 8.54
C SER A 269 3.85 23.60 9.85
N GLN A 270 2.65 24.10 10.20
CA GLN A 270 2.42 24.81 11.46
C GLN A 270 2.69 23.92 12.68
N ASN A 271 2.46 22.60 12.56
CA ASN A 271 2.72 21.62 13.60
C ASN A 271 4.12 20.97 13.47
N GLY A 272 5.02 21.57 12.69
CA GLY A 272 6.42 21.17 12.56
C GLY A 272 6.68 19.95 11.68
N TYR A 273 5.70 19.51 10.90
CA TYR A 273 5.91 18.47 9.89
C TYR A 273 6.64 19.03 8.66
N GLY A 274 7.37 18.18 7.96
CA GLY A 274 8.14 18.58 6.78
C GLY A 274 8.96 17.44 6.20
N LEU A 275 9.77 17.75 5.20
CA LEU A 275 10.77 16.81 4.70
C LEU A 275 11.84 16.57 5.77
N TYR A 276 12.08 15.30 6.10
CA TYR A 276 13.10 14.87 7.02
C TYR A 276 14.47 14.86 6.34
N GLY A 277 15.46 15.42 7.04
CA GLY A 277 16.84 15.43 6.59
C GLY A 277 17.13 16.35 5.41
N SER A 278 18.42 16.55 5.17
CA SER A 278 18.98 17.31 4.04
C SER A 278 20.01 16.50 3.24
N THR A 279 20.25 15.26 3.65
CA THR A 279 21.18 14.33 3.02
C THR A 279 20.52 12.99 2.74
N ILE A 280 21.10 12.22 1.82
CA ILE A 280 20.60 10.87 1.50
C ILE A 280 20.66 9.90 2.69
N LYS A 281 21.62 10.08 3.61
CA LYS A 281 21.73 9.26 4.82
C LYS A 281 20.60 9.58 5.79
N GLU A 282 20.27 10.85 5.98
CA GLU A 282 19.14 11.25 6.82
C GLU A 282 17.81 10.80 6.21
N TRP A 283 17.66 10.89 4.89
CA TRP A 283 16.50 10.35 4.16
C TRP A 283 16.30 8.85 4.44
N GLU A 284 17.37 8.05 4.45
CA GLU A 284 17.27 6.62 4.83
C GLU A 284 16.91 6.46 6.31
N SER A 285 17.56 7.23 7.19
CA SER A 285 17.37 7.13 8.64
C SER A 285 15.95 7.44 9.10
N MET A 286 15.20 8.25 8.33
CA MET A 286 13.80 8.57 8.58
C MET A 286 12.94 7.32 8.74
N PHE A 287 13.18 6.29 7.92
CA PHE A 287 12.43 5.04 7.94
C PHE A 287 12.81 4.14 9.13
N LEU A 288 13.88 4.49 9.86
CA LEU A 288 14.45 3.69 10.95
C LEU A 288 14.17 4.30 12.33
N ILE A 289 13.46 5.41 12.37
CA ILE A 289 12.99 6.01 13.62
C ILE A 289 11.88 5.11 14.16
N ASP A 290 12.17 4.43 15.26
CA ASP A 290 11.32 3.42 15.90
C ASP A 290 10.61 4.03 17.10
N ASN A 291 9.28 4.04 17.08
CA ASN A 291 8.39 4.48 18.15
C ASN A 291 8.67 5.90 18.66
N ILE A 292 9.29 6.73 17.83
CA ILE A 292 9.63 8.12 18.09
C ILE A 292 9.08 8.97 16.95
N LYS A 293 8.58 10.16 17.29
CA LYS A 293 7.93 11.04 16.32
C LYS A 293 8.88 11.47 15.20
N CYS A 294 8.63 10.97 14.00
CA CYS A 294 9.20 11.46 12.76
C CYS A 294 8.29 12.53 12.13
N ARG A 295 8.82 13.74 11.92
CA ARG A 295 8.04 14.87 11.37
C ARG A 295 7.73 14.77 9.87
N GLU A 296 8.31 13.81 9.15
CA GLU A 296 7.86 13.48 7.79
C GLU A 296 6.73 12.44 7.81
N ALA A 297 6.58 11.63 8.85
CA ALA A 297 5.53 10.61 8.95
C ALA A 297 4.19 11.25 9.37
N ILE A 298 3.25 11.38 8.42
CA ILE A 298 1.90 11.91 8.66
C ILE A 298 1.02 10.84 9.31
N THR A 299 1.09 9.61 8.79
CA THR A 299 0.45 8.42 9.37
C THR A 299 1.48 7.30 9.45
N VAL A 300 1.49 6.58 10.57
CA VAL A 300 2.50 5.56 10.87
C VAL A 300 1.85 4.39 11.59
N GLN A 301 2.29 3.18 11.24
CA GLN A 301 2.03 1.98 12.01
C GLN A 301 3.23 1.70 12.90
N LEU A 302 3.00 1.74 14.20
CA LEU A 302 3.99 1.43 15.22
C LEU A 302 4.15 -0.08 15.36
N LEU A 303 5.40 -0.56 15.38
CA LEU A 303 5.71 -1.99 15.47
C LEU A 303 6.57 -2.31 16.70
N SER A 304 6.57 -3.59 17.09
CA SER A 304 7.11 -4.07 18.35
C SER A 304 8.18 -5.13 18.13
N ALA A 305 9.27 -5.04 18.90
CA ALA A 305 10.28 -6.08 19.02
C ALA A 305 9.90 -7.18 20.02
N SER A 306 8.78 -7.03 20.73
CA SER A 306 8.37 -7.99 21.75
C SER A 306 7.80 -9.27 21.15
N ASN A 307 8.15 -10.39 21.78
CA ASN A 307 7.57 -11.70 21.55
C ASN A 307 6.72 -12.19 22.73
N SER A 308 6.50 -11.35 23.74
CA SER A 308 5.91 -11.75 25.03
C SER A 308 4.40 -11.97 24.98
N ASP A 309 3.71 -11.37 24.02
CA ASP A 309 2.27 -11.53 23.81
C ASP A 309 1.94 -11.55 22.30
N VAL A 310 1.76 -12.74 21.75
CA VAL A 310 1.53 -12.94 20.31
C VAL A 310 0.19 -12.38 19.81
N ASN A 311 -0.74 -12.05 20.71
CA ASN A 311 -2.06 -11.55 20.32
C ASN A 311 -2.10 -10.03 20.11
N PHE A 312 -1.18 -9.28 20.72
CA PHE A 312 -1.15 -7.81 20.64
C PHE A 312 0.14 -7.25 20.05
N ASN A 313 1.23 -8.02 20.03
CA ASN A 313 2.48 -7.55 19.42
C ASN A 313 2.46 -7.71 17.90
N VAL A 314 2.50 -6.58 17.20
CA VAL A 314 2.64 -6.51 15.75
C VAL A 314 4.11 -6.22 15.43
N ASN A 315 4.76 -7.13 14.69
CA ASN A 315 6.15 -7.01 14.27
C ASN A 315 6.26 -6.74 12.76
N ASN A 316 7.40 -6.21 12.35
CA ASN A 316 7.70 -5.92 10.95
C ASN A 316 8.30 -7.15 10.25
N ASN A 317 7.66 -7.59 9.16
CA ASN A 317 8.14 -8.73 8.35
C ASN A 317 9.11 -8.32 7.23
N TRP A 318 9.21 -7.02 6.95
CA TRP A 318 9.96 -6.48 5.80
C TRP A 318 11.46 -6.77 5.86
N GLU A 319 12.08 -6.61 7.03
CA GLU A 319 13.52 -6.88 7.22
C GLU A 319 13.84 -8.33 6.82
N LYS A 320 13.05 -9.29 7.31
CA LYS A 320 13.24 -10.70 6.99
C LYS A 320 13.08 -10.98 5.49
N SER A 321 12.08 -10.36 4.86
CA SER A 321 11.77 -10.57 3.44
C SER A 321 12.85 -10.05 2.49
N THR A 322 13.55 -9.00 2.87
CA THR A 322 14.57 -8.33 2.04
C THR A 322 15.97 -8.94 2.18
N ARG A 323 16.27 -9.59 3.31
CA ARG A 323 17.59 -10.17 3.61
C ARG A 323 17.83 -11.53 2.94
N LEU A 324 19.11 -11.85 2.76
CA LEU A 324 19.53 -13.14 2.19
C LEU A 324 19.40 -14.28 3.20
N PRO A 325 19.28 -15.56 2.75
CA PRO A 325 19.22 -16.71 3.65
C PRO A 325 20.46 -16.82 4.55
N SER A 326 21.65 -16.52 4.02
CA SER A 326 22.91 -16.46 4.79
C SER A 326 22.90 -15.43 5.92
N GLN A 327 22.00 -14.46 5.85
CA GLN A 327 21.82 -13.40 6.84
C GLN A 327 20.64 -13.66 7.76
N GLY A 328 19.91 -14.78 7.62
CA GLY A 328 18.68 -15.09 8.38
C GLY A 328 17.37 -14.62 7.72
N GLY A 329 17.42 -14.17 6.46
CA GLY A 329 16.26 -13.73 5.68
C GLY A 329 15.64 -14.81 4.79
N THR A 330 14.77 -14.41 3.84
CA THR A 330 14.01 -15.33 2.97
C THR A 330 14.35 -15.23 1.48
N GLY A 331 15.55 -14.77 1.12
CA GLY A 331 15.99 -14.79 -0.29
C GLY A 331 16.05 -13.43 -0.99
N GLY A 332 15.65 -12.37 -0.29
CA GLY A 332 15.54 -11.01 -0.81
C GLY A 332 14.42 -10.80 -1.83
N ILE A 333 13.96 -9.56 -1.93
CA ILE A 333 12.95 -9.16 -2.92
C ILE A 333 13.70 -8.76 -4.20
N SER A 334 13.64 -9.60 -5.23
CA SER A 334 14.33 -9.34 -6.51
C SER A 334 13.70 -8.14 -7.22
N ALA A 335 14.52 -7.12 -7.54
CA ALA A 335 14.07 -5.95 -8.26
C ALA A 335 14.07 -6.22 -9.77
N PRO A 336 12.94 -6.08 -10.49
CA PRO A 336 12.94 -6.21 -11.94
C PRO A 336 13.88 -5.21 -12.60
N LYS A 337 14.42 -5.56 -13.79
CA LYS A 337 15.30 -4.67 -14.56
C LYS A 337 14.63 -3.32 -14.83
N GLU A 338 13.33 -3.32 -15.08
CA GLU A 338 12.55 -2.11 -15.33
C GLU A 338 12.55 -1.16 -14.13
N MET A 339 12.70 -1.67 -12.89
CA MET A 339 12.89 -0.84 -11.69
C MET A 339 14.33 -0.38 -11.52
N ILE A 340 15.30 -1.25 -11.79
CA ILE A 340 16.73 -0.90 -11.71
C ILE A 340 17.07 0.20 -12.72
N ASP A 341 16.56 0.08 -13.94
CA ASP A 341 16.75 1.01 -15.04
C ASP A 341 15.87 2.26 -14.89
N LEU A 342 14.93 2.31 -13.92
CA LEU A 342 14.04 3.46 -13.75
C LEU A 342 14.75 4.66 -13.09
N PHE A 343 15.58 4.40 -12.08
CA PHE A 343 16.12 5.45 -11.21
C PHE A 343 16.98 6.47 -11.99
N PRO A 344 16.94 7.76 -11.67
CA PRO A 344 17.74 8.75 -12.39
C PRO A 344 19.25 8.52 -12.28
N LEU A 345 20.01 9.25 -13.09
CA LEU A 345 21.45 9.43 -12.89
C LEU A 345 21.70 10.42 -11.74
N ALA A 346 22.95 10.53 -11.30
CA ALA A 346 23.35 11.39 -10.18
C ALA A 346 23.01 12.89 -10.38
N ASP A 347 22.86 13.32 -11.63
CA ASP A 347 22.44 14.67 -11.99
C ASP A 347 20.91 14.83 -12.16
N GLY A 348 20.14 13.79 -11.84
CA GLY A 348 18.68 13.77 -11.92
C GLY A 348 18.10 13.53 -13.33
N ARG A 349 18.95 13.41 -14.36
CA ARG A 349 18.47 13.08 -15.72
C ARG A 349 18.07 11.61 -15.82
N ARG A 350 17.21 11.32 -16.79
CA ARG A 350 16.77 9.94 -17.08
C ARG A 350 17.95 9.04 -17.47
N PRO A 351 17.96 7.77 -17.04
CA PRO A 351 19.06 6.84 -17.29
C PRO A 351 19.00 6.24 -18.71
N THR A 352 19.38 7.04 -19.70
CA THR A 352 19.50 6.57 -21.10
C THR A 352 20.97 6.36 -21.46
N ALA A 353 21.25 5.54 -22.48
CA ALA A 353 22.60 5.36 -22.99
C ALA A 353 23.24 6.70 -23.41
N ALA A 354 22.46 7.58 -24.03
CA ALA A 354 22.88 8.94 -24.40
C ALA A 354 23.26 9.81 -23.18
N ASN A 355 22.65 9.57 -22.03
CA ASN A 355 22.97 10.26 -20.79
C ASN A 355 24.12 9.58 -20.01
N GLY A 356 24.67 8.47 -20.52
CA GLY A 356 25.78 7.73 -19.89
C GLY A 356 25.36 6.52 -19.07
N TYR A 357 24.10 6.07 -19.17
CA TYR A 357 23.65 4.85 -18.50
C TYR A 357 24.23 3.60 -19.17
N ASN A 358 24.83 2.72 -18.36
CA ASN A 358 25.28 1.40 -18.77
C ASN A 358 24.50 0.35 -17.98
N ASP A 359 23.75 -0.51 -18.68
CA ASP A 359 22.82 -1.42 -18.02
C ASP A 359 23.53 -2.57 -17.29
N PHE A 360 24.72 -2.99 -17.73
CA PHE A 360 25.50 -4.03 -17.10
C PHE A 360 26.13 -3.55 -15.79
N THR A 361 26.65 -2.31 -15.79
CA THR A 361 27.18 -1.59 -14.62
C THR A 361 26.17 -0.57 -14.10
N PHE A 362 24.91 -0.99 -14.00
CA PHE A 362 23.74 -0.16 -13.67
C PHE A 362 23.88 0.68 -12.40
N PHE A 363 24.76 0.32 -11.49
CA PHE A 363 24.98 1.03 -10.22
C PHE A 363 25.91 2.25 -10.36
N VAL A 364 26.50 2.53 -11.52
CA VAL A 364 27.42 3.68 -11.68
C VAL A 364 26.65 4.99 -11.86
N ASN A 365 27.07 6.03 -11.13
CA ASN A 365 26.59 7.42 -11.26
C ASN A 365 25.07 7.57 -11.20
N ARG A 366 24.42 6.94 -10.21
CA ARG A 366 22.97 6.95 -10.04
C ARG A 366 22.50 8.01 -9.05
N ASP A 367 21.20 8.32 -9.11
CA ASP A 367 20.48 9.07 -8.08
C ASP A 367 20.84 8.50 -6.69
N PRO A 368 21.15 9.33 -5.67
CA PRO A 368 21.52 8.85 -4.35
C PRO A 368 20.52 7.87 -3.72
N ARG A 369 19.22 8.00 -4.03
CA ARG A 369 18.16 7.07 -3.59
C ARG A 369 18.30 5.67 -4.16
N PHE A 370 18.98 5.51 -5.31
CA PHE A 370 19.28 4.19 -5.88
C PHE A 370 20.06 3.33 -4.87
N TYR A 371 21.10 3.89 -4.27
CA TYR A 371 21.98 3.20 -3.32
C TYR A 371 21.35 2.96 -1.95
N ARG A 372 20.18 3.56 -1.68
CA ARG A 372 19.36 3.30 -0.48
C ARG A 372 18.13 2.45 -0.77
N THR A 373 17.78 2.30 -2.05
CA THR A 373 16.65 1.46 -2.48
C THR A 373 17.09 0.04 -2.78
N PHE A 374 18.26 -0.16 -3.40
CA PHE A 374 18.72 -1.48 -3.84
C PHE A 374 20.04 -1.93 -3.22
N ALA A 375 20.12 -3.21 -2.88
CA ALA A 375 21.37 -3.92 -2.66
C ALA A 375 21.79 -4.69 -3.92
N PHE A 376 23.06 -4.63 -4.29
CA PHE A 376 23.66 -5.29 -5.46
C PHE A 376 25.05 -5.82 -5.11
N SER A 377 25.54 -6.84 -5.83
CA SER A 377 26.81 -7.49 -5.53
C SER A 377 27.97 -6.48 -5.40
N GLY A 378 28.62 -6.44 -4.24
CA GLY A 378 29.70 -5.51 -3.90
C GLY A 378 29.28 -4.28 -3.09
N VAL A 379 28.00 -4.05 -2.81
CA VAL A 379 27.56 -2.94 -1.94
C VAL A 379 27.62 -3.33 -0.47
N LYS A 380 28.11 -2.43 0.37
CA LYS A 380 28.03 -2.56 1.83
C LYS A 380 26.57 -2.44 2.28
N TRP A 381 26.11 -3.46 2.99
CA TRP A 381 24.78 -3.50 3.59
C TRP A 381 24.83 -4.38 4.83
N GLY A 382 25.20 -3.74 5.94
CA GLY A 382 25.39 -4.40 7.23
C GLY A 382 24.07 -4.78 7.91
N TYR A 383 24.24 -5.58 8.96
CA TYR A 383 23.23 -5.90 9.98
C TYR A 383 23.95 -5.99 11.34
N LYS A 384 23.23 -6.13 12.46
CA LYS A 384 23.80 -6.00 13.81
C LYS A 384 25.03 -6.89 14.06
N GLU A 385 24.96 -8.15 13.68
CA GLU A 385 26.02 -9.14 13.91
C GLU A 385 27.18 -9.02 12.90
N SER A 386 26.99 -8.30 11.78
CA SER A 386 28.02 -8.05 10.78
C SER A 386 27.84 -6.68 10.13
N ALA A 387 28.25 -5.64 10.87
CA ALA A 387 28.07 -4.24 10.46
C ALA A 387 28.79 -3.87 9.15
N ASN A 388 29.85 -4.61 8.80
CA ASN A 388 30.63 -4.40 7.58
C ASN A 388 30.33 -5.44 6.49
N ALA A 389 29.20 -6.16 6.59
CA ALA A 389 28.81 -7.11 5.56
C ALA A 389 28.70 -6.43 4.18
N VAL A 390 29.27 -7.09 3.18
CA VAL A 390 29.13 -6.72 1.76
C VAL A 390 28.15 -7.70 1.13
N PHE A 391 27.10 -7.17 0.52
CA PHE A 391 26.11 -7.97 -0.17
C PHE A 391 26.72 -8.60 -1.42
N TRP A 392 26.50 -9.89 -1.59
CA TRP A 392 26.82 -10.60 -2.81
C TRP A 392 25.69 -11.55 -3.17
N SER A 393 25.32 -11.55 -4.45
CA SER A 393 24.33 -12.44 -5.04
C SER A 393 24.70 -12.64 -6.51
N TYR A 394 25.26 -13.79 -6.82
CA TYR A 394 25.63 -14.24 -8.15
C TYR A 394 25.64 -15.77 -8.19
N ARG A 395 25.74 -16.32 -9.40
CA ARG A 395 25.88 -17.75 -9.64
C ARG A 395 27.11 -18.09 -10.46
N TRP A 396 27.47 -19.37 -10.50
CA TRP A 396 28.43 -19.93 -11.45
C TRP A 396 27.99 -21.33 -11.88
N LEU A 397 28.56 -21.82 -12.98
CA LEU A 397 28.30 -23.16 -13.49
C LEU A 397 29.56 -24.00 -13.38
N ASP A 398 29.42 -25.31 -13.16
CA ASP A 398 30.53 -26.24 -13.34
C ASP A 398 30.66 -26.74 -14.79
N SER A 399 31.64 -27.59 -15.04
CA SER A 399 31.86 -28.21 -16.36
C SER A 399 30.71 -29.10 -16.83
N ALA A 400 29.79 -29.49 -15.93
CA ALA A 400 28.58 -30.27 -16.23
C ALA A 400 27.32 -29.40 -16.29
N ASN A 401 27.47 -28.06 -16.35
CA ASN A 401 26.39 -27.07 -16.33
C ASN A 401 25.52 -27.08 -15.06
N LYS A 402 26.01 -27.65 -13.96
CA LYS A 402 25.32 -27.54 -12.67
C LYS A 402 25.53 -26.14 -12.11
N ALA A 403 24.44 -25.49 -11.71
CA ALA A 403 24.48 -24.16 -11.12
C ALA A 403 24.76 -24.20 -9.62
N TYR A 404 25.62 -23.29 -9.19
CA TYR A 404 25.93 -22.98 -7.82
C TYR A 404 25.71 -21.50 -7.57
N PHE A 405 25.34 -21.14 -6.35
CA PHE A 405 24.93 -19.79 -5.99
C PHE A 405 25.73 -19.33 -4.79
N ASN A 406 26.17 -18.08 -4.82
CA ASN A 406 26.74 -17.48 -3.64
C ASN A 406 25.70 -17.52 -2.50
N ASP A 407 26.17 -17.83 -1.29
CA ASP A 407 25.36 -17.93 -0.09
C ASP A 407 24.22 -18.96 -0.17
N LEU A 408 24.33 -19.92 -1.10
CA LEU A 408 23.30 -20.93 -1.41
C LEU A 408 21.95 -20.31 -1.78
N ASN A 409 21.94 -19.04 -2.18
CA ASN A 409 20.72 -18.30 -2.47
C ASN A 409 20.24 -18.59 -3.91
N THR A 410 19.37 -19.59 -4.03
CA THR A 410 18.79 -20.01 -5.31
C THR A 410 17.56 -19.20 -5.74
N THR A 411 17.07 -18.30 -4.88
CA THR A 411 15.78 -17.62 -5.07
C THR A 411 15.89 -16.24 -5.71
N THR A 412 17.07 -15.59 -5.66
CA THR A 412 17.24 -14.29 -6.29
C THR A 412 17.28 -14.40 -7.82
N THR A 413 16.40 -13.66 -8.48
CA THR A 413 16.21 -13.66 -9.94
C THR A 413 16.59 -12.32 -10.58
N SER A 414 17.37 -11.50 -9.87
CA SER A 414 17.84 -10.20 -10.33
C SER A 414 19.26 -9.90 -9.84
N PRO A 415 20.07 -9.11 -10.56
CA PRO A 415 21.36 -8.62 -10.06
C PRO A 415 21.26 -7.66 -8.85
N ALA A 416 20.05 -7.22 -8.51
CA ALA A 416 19.81 -6.39 -7.34
C ALA A 416 18.53 -6.81 -6.60
N VAL A 417 18.51 -6.60 -5.29
CA VAL A 417 17.36 -6.81 -4.40
C VAL A 417 16.98 -5.51 -3.70
N VAL A 418 15.76 -5.43 -3.18
CA VAL A 418 15.31 -4.27 -2.39
C VAL A 418 16.02 -4.26 -1.03
N ARG A 419 16.53 -3.08 -0.64
CA ARG A 419 17.05 -2.79 0.72
C ARG A 419 16.37 -1.61 1.41
N LYS A 420 15.53 -0.85 0.70
CA LYS A 420 14.84 0.33 1.26
C LYS A 420 14.09 -0.07 2.54
N MET A 421 14.03 0.81 3.54
CA MET A 421 13.32 0.58 4.80
C MET A 421 13.86 -0.62 5.61
N THR A 422 15.15 -0.93 5.48
CA THR A 422 15.82 -1.97 6.28
C THR A 422 16.77 -1.35 7.29
N ASN A 423 16.81 -1.92 8.49
CA ASN A 423 17.60 -1.42 9.59
C ASN A 423 18.93 -2.17 9.70
N GLN A 424 20.04 -1.45 9.53
CA GLN A 424 21.39 -2.02 9.65
C GLN A 424 21.76 -2.43 11.10
N THR A 425 20.96 -2.05 12.10
CA THR A 425 21.08 -2.53 13.49
C THR A 425 20.10 -3.65 13.81
N ALA A 426 19.32 -4.14 12.84
CA ALA A 426 18.44 -5.29 13.04
C ALA A 426 19.28 -6.55 13.29
N SER A 427 18.81 -7.36 14.25
CA SER A 427 19.48 -8.59 14.68
C SER A 427 18.97 -9.79 13.92
N ASN A 428 19.88 -10.61 13.41
CA ASN A 428 19.54 -11.88 12.79
C ASN A 428 19.45 -13.05 13.79
N ALA A 429 19.69 -12.83 15.08
CA ALA A 429 19.69 -13.88 16.11
C ALA A 429 18.39 -14.71 16.13
N MET A 430 17.27 -14.08 15.77
CA MET A 430 15.96 -14.73 15.62
C MET A 430 15.44 -14.61 14.17
N ASN A 431 16.32 -14.61 13.18
CA ASN A 431 15.97 -14.50 11.75
C ASN A 431 15.07 -13.27 11.46
N TYR A 432 15.33 -12.15 12.13
CA TYR A 432 14.55 -10.90 12.06
C TYR A 432 13.06 -11.05 12.37
N ALA A 433 12.64 -12.09 13.10
CA ALA A 433 11.22 -12.38 13.36
C ALA A 433 10.47 -11.28 14.15
N TYR A 434 11.20 -10.41 14.85
CA TYR A 434 10.65 -9.38 15.74
C TYR A 434 11.27 -8.02 15.45
N SER A 435 11.25 -7.57 14.20
CA SER A 435 11.72 -6.23 13.85
C SER A 435 10.73 -5.16 14.33
N PRO A 436 11.17 -4.15 15.10
CA PRO A 436 10.31 -3.07 15.58
C PRO A 436 10.19 -1.90 14.60
N THR A 437 10.93 -1.91 13.49
CA THR A 437 10.95 -0.79 12.54
C THR A 437 9.54 -0.41 12.11
N ASP A 438 9.15 0.84 12.33
CA ASP A 438 7.83 1.34 11.99
C ASP A 438 7.57 1.39 10.49
N ILE A 439 6.30 1.40 10.10
CA ILE A 439 5.90 1.55 8.69
C ILE A 439 5.17 2.88 8.52
N ILE A 440 5.73 3.76 7.70
CA ILE A 440 5.10 5.03 7.37
C ILE A 440 4.07 4.78 6.26
N GLU A 441 2.79 5.04 6.53
CA GLU A 441 1.72 4.86 5.55
C GLU A 441 1.59 6.09 4.64
N TYR A 442 1.60 7.30 5.21
CA TYR A 442 1.56 8.55 4.47
C TYR A 442 2.66 9.44 5.03
N ARG A 443 3.52 9.93 4.15
CA ARG A 443 4.57 10.88 4.50
C ARG A 443 4.49 12.19 3.73
N TYR A 444 5.13 13.21 4.27
CA TYR A 444 5.13 14.58 3.76
C TYR A 444 5.55 14.67 2.29
N ALA A 445 6.51 13.86 1.84
CA ALA A 445 6.88 13.83 0.43
C ALA A 445 5.73 13.41 -0.50
N GLU A 446 4.88 12.46 -0.09
CA GLU A 446 3.72 12.08 -0.88
C GLU A 446 2.73 13.25 -0.99
N LEU A 447 2.54 14.03 0.08
CA LEU A 447 1.68 15.22 0.04
C LEU A 447 2.23 16.25 -0.96
N LEU A 448 3.54 16.51 -0.93
CA LEU A 448 4.17 17.40 -1.91
C LEU A 448 4.02 16.88 -3.35
N LEU A 449 4.12 15.57 -3.56
CA LEU A 449 3.92 14.96 -4.88
C LEU A 449 2.45 15.02 -5.32
N ASN A 450 1.49 14.88 -4.40
CA ASN A 450 0.06 15.07 -4.68
C ASN A 450 -0.22 16.51 -5.13
N ILE A 451 0.38 17.50 -4.44
CA ILE A 451 0.28 18.92 -4.80
C ILE A 451 0.94 19.21 -6.16
N ALA A 452 2.15 18.67 -6.39
CA ALA A 452 2.87 18.81 -7.66
C ALA A 452 2.05 18.29 -8.86
N GLU A 453 1.38 17.16 -8.67
CA GLU A 453 0.52 16.54 -9.68
C GLU A 453 -0.73 17.37 -9.95
N CYS A 454 -1.35 17.96 -8.92
CA CYS A 454 -2.48 18.88 -9.12
C CYS A 454 -2.05 20.13 -9.90
N TYR A 455 -0.90 20.73 -9.56
CA TYR A 455 -0.34 21.82 -10.36
C TYR A 455 -0.07 21.41 -11.81
N ALA A 456 0.45 20.20 -12.01
CA ALA A 456 0.72 19.67 -13.34
C ALA A 456 -0.57 19.55 -14.15
N ALA A 457 -1.61 18.96 -13.58
CA ALA A 457 -2.92 18.80 -14.22
C ALA A 457 -3.58 20.14 -14.58
N LEU A 458 -3.37 21.17 -13.76
CA LEU A 458 -3.81 22.55 -14.01
C LEU A 458 -2.92 23.32 -15.01
N GLY A 459 -1.87 22.69 -15.56
CA GLY A 459 -0.94 23.30 -16.50
C GLY A 459 0.07 24.28 -15.87
N GLN A 460 0.21 24.28 -14.54
CA GLN A 460 1.11 25.16 -13.82
C GLN A 460 2.52 24.55 -13.69
N THR A 461 3.20 24.42 -14.83
CA THR A 461 4.49 23.70 -14.95
C THR A 461 5.60 24.26 -14.03
N GLY A 462 5.65 25.57 -13.81
CA GLY A 462 6.61 26.20 -12.90
C GLY A 462 6.41 25.76 -11.44
N ASN A 463 5.17 25.70 -10.97
CA ASN A 463 4.85 25.21 -9.63
C ASN A 463 5.12 23.71 -9.51
N THR A 464 4.83 22.93 -10.55
CA THR A 464 5.21 21.51 -10.61
C THR A 464 6.72 21.33 -10.41
N ILE A 465 7.57 22.04 -11.17
CA ILE A 465 9.02 21.98 -11.03
C ILE A 465 9.47 22.38 -9.62
N ALA A 466 8.86 23.42 -9.04
CA ALA A 466 9.20 23.87 -7.69
C ALA A 466 8.97 22.76 -6.64
N TYR A 467 7.83 22.06 -6.69
CA TYR A 467 7.54 20.98 -5.74
C TYR A 467 8.37 19.72 -5.98
N LEU A 468 8.59 19.31 -7.23
CA LEU A 468 9.49 18.20 -7.55
C LEU A 468 10.94 18.54 -7.13
N GLY A 469 11.33 19.81 -7.28
CA GLY A 469 12.61 20.34 -6.82
C GLY A 469 12.80 20.22 -5.31
N LYS A 470 11.77 20.46 -4.48
CA LYS A 470 11.85 20.23 -3.02
C LYS A 470 12.28 18.79 -2.70
N ILE A 471 11.72 17.80 -3.40
CA ILE A 471 12.03 16.36 -3.21
C ILE A 471 13.45 16.04 -3.67
N ARG A 472 13.82 16.47 -4.89
CA ARG A 472 15.13 16.17 -5.49
C ARG A 472 16.28 16.87 -4.77
N ALA A 473 16.09 18.12 -4.37
CA ALA A 473 17.10 18.88 -3.61
C ALA A 473 17.43 18.21 -2.27
N ARG A 474 16.42 17.67 -1.59
CA ARG A 474 16.57 17.01 -0.27
C ARG A 474 17.51 15.81 -0.29
N VAL A 475 17.63 15.12 -1.43
CA VAL A 475 18.56 13.98 -1.59
C VAL A 475 19.86 14.36 -2.31
N GLY A 476 20.10 15.66 -2.53
CA GLY A 476 21.34 16.18 -3.07
C GLY A 476 21.45 16.20 -4.60
N ILE A 477 20.33 16.09 -5.33
CA ILE A 477 20.36 16.27 -6.79
C ILE A 477 20.70 17.74 -7.10
N PRO A 478 21.70 18.03 -7.96
CA PRO A 478 22.07 19.39 -8.33
C PRO A 478 20.93 20.13 -9.03
N SER A 479 20.75 21.43 -8.78
CA SER A 479 19.66 22.23 -9.37
C SER A 479 19.76 22.46 -10.89
N GLY A 480 20.89 22.12 -11.50
CA GLY A 480 21.12 22.25 -12.94
C GLY A 480 20.05 21.54 -13.76
N ASN A 481 19.62 22.17 -14.87
CA ASN A 481 18.56 21.65 -15.74
C ASN A 481 17.27 21.28 -14.98
N ASN A 482 16.88 22.12 -14.01
CA ASN A 482 15.74 21.89 -13.12
C ASN A 482 15.84 20.54 -12.39
N TYR A 483 16.96 20.30 -11.70
CA TYR A 483 17.22 19.02 -11.03
C TYR A 483 17.21 17.82 -11.98
N GLY A 484 17.67 18.03 -13.22
CA GLY A 484 17.63 17.05 -14.30
C GLY A 484 16.24 16.77 -14.90
N ILE A 485 15.17 17.47 -14.46
CA ILE A 485 13.81 17.35 -15.03
C ILE A 485 13.76 17.89 -16.46
N GLY A 486 14.54 18.93 -16.76
CA GLY A 486 14.46 19.64 -18.03
C GLY A 486 13.31 20.65 -18.09
N THR A 487 12.90 20.98 -19.31
CA THR A 487 11.78 21.90 -19.57
C THR A 487 10.50 21.09 -19.78
N LEU A 488 9.44 21.46 -19.07
CA LEU A 488 8.11 20.86 -19.22
C LEU A 488 7.30 21.71 -20.20
N THR A 489 6.99 21.16 -21.37
CA THR A 489 6.37 21.89 -22.49
C THR A 489 4.88 22.14 -22.32
N ASP A 490 4.21 21.26 -21.60
CA ASP A 490 2.76 21.28 -21.39
C ASP A 490 2.40 20.51 -20.11
N LYS A 491 1.09 20.47 -19.82
CA LYS A 491 0.56 19.75 -18.66
C LYS A 491 0.82 18.23 -18.71
N TYR A 492 0.87 17.61 -19.88
CA TYR A 492 1.08 16.17 -20.01
C TYR A 492 2.52 15.80 -19.67
N ALA A 493 3.49 16.57 -20.18
CA ALA A 493 4.89 16.46 -19.79
C ALA A 493 5.07 16.68 -18.27
N ALA A 494 4.33 17.64 -17.69
CA ALA A 494 4.36 17.89 -16.26
C ALA A 494 3.75 16.75 -15.42
N ILE A 495 2.63 16.18 -15.86
CA ILE A 495 2.01 15.02 -15.20
C ILE A 495 2.95 13.81 -15.27
N GLU A 496 3.54 13.55 -16.44
CA GLU A 496 4.48 12.44 -16.61
C GLU A 496 5.71 12.61 -15.70
N ALA A 497 6.25 13.82 -15.59
CA ALA A 497 7.35 14.11 -14.68
C ALA A 497 6.98 13.86 -13.20
N CYS A 498 5.76 14.24 -12.79
CA CYS A 498 5.24 13.93 -11.46
C CYS A 498 5.13 12.42 -11.24
N LEU A 499 4.52 11.69 -12.17
CA LEU A 499 4.37 10.24 -12.06
C LEU A 499 5.72 9.52 -12.04
N TYR A 500 6.69 10.01 -12.81
CA TYR A 500 8.06 9.50 -12.77
C TYR A 500 8.70 9.73 -11.39
N GLU A 501 8.63 10.94 -10.84
CA GLU A 501 9.20 11.23 -9.51
C GLU A 501 8.51 10.43 -8.40
N ARG A 502 7.18 10.24 -8.49
CA ARG A 502 6.42 9.39 -7.56
C ARG A 502 6.94 7.95 -7.56
N ARG A 503 7.22 7.37 -8.73
CA ARG A 503 7.77 6.00 -8.84
C ARG A 503 9.15 5.85 -8.20
N VAL A 504 9.96 6.90 -8.22
CA VAL A 504 11.31 6.91 -7.63
C VAL A 504 11.25 7.14 -6.12
N GLU A 505 10.57 8.21 -5.71
CA GLU A 505 10.51 8.62 -4.30
C GLU A 505 9.75 7.60 -3.45
N LEU A 506 8.58 7.13 -3.93
CA LEU A 506 7.67 6.23 -3.21
C LEU A 506 7.87 4.75 -3.57
N ALA A 507 8.99 4.40 -4.21
CA ALA A 507 9.31 3.02 -4.57
C ALA A 507 9.19 2.09 -3.35
N TYR A 508 8.46 1.00 -3.50
CA TYR A 508 8.20 -0.04 -2.49
C TYR A 508 7.39 0.40 -1.26
N GLU A 509 6.69 1.54 -1.33
CA GLU A 509 5.84 2.06 -0.23
C GLU A 509 4.33 1.79 -0.46
N GLY A 510 3.99 0.82 -1.31
CA GLY A 510 2.61 0.37 -1.52
C GLY A 510 1.73 1.38 -2.29
N LYS A 511 2.34 2.33 -3.01
CA LYS A 511 1.63 3.42 -3.72
C LYS A 511 1.48 3.16 -5.21
N ARG A 512 2.42 2.46 -5.84
CA ARG A 512 2.51 2.37 -7.31
C ARG A 512 1.27 1.80 -7.96
N PHE A 513 0.66 0.76 -7.38
CA PHE A 513 -0.56 0.17 -7.92
C PHE A 513 -1.70 1.18 -8.03
N TRP A 514 -1.89 2.00 -7.00
CA TRP A 514 -2.95 3.00 -6.98
C TRP A 514 -2.70 4.12 -7.98
N ASP A 515 -1.44 4.51 -8.20
CA ASP A 515 -1.08 5.45 -9.26
C ASP A 515 -1.36 4.87 -10.65
N VAL A 516 -0.98 3.61 -10.89
CA VAL A 516 -1.27 2.90 -12.15
C VAL A 516 -2.78 2.77 -12.40
N GLN A 517 -3.55 2.44 -11.36
CA GLN A 517 -4.99 2.23 -11.44
C GLN A 517 -5.72 3.55 -11.73
N ARG A 518 -5.48 4.60 -10.93
CA ARG A 518 -6.21 5.88 -11.05
C ARG A 518 -5.92 6.63 -12.35
N TRP A 519 -4.71 6.45 -12.89
CA TRP A 519 -4.31 7.00 -14.19
C TRP A 519 -4.65 6.09 -15.38
N MET A 520 -5.13 4.86 -15.12
CA MET A 520 -5.48 3.89 -16.15
C MET A 520 -4.29 3.56 -17.08
N LEU A 521 -3.17 3.10 -16.51
CA LEU A 521 -1.91 2.94 -17.24
C LEU A 521 -1.65 1.54 -17.83
N TYR A 522 -2.55 0.56 -17.64
CA TYR A 522 -2.35 -0.77 -18.22
C TYR A 522 -2.60 -0.80 -19.73
N ASP A 523 -3.59 -0.07 -20.21
CA ASP A 523 -4.02 -0.07 -21.61
C ASP A 523 -4.55 1.30 -22.04
N ASN A 524 -4.87 1.41 -23.33
CA ASN A 524 -5.66 2.53 -23.87
C ASN A 524 -7.11 2.13 -24.15
N GLU A 525 -7.49 0.90 -23.80
CA GLU A 525 -8.81 0.35 -24.10
C GLU A 525 -9.88 0.95 -23.18
N THR A 526 -11.09 1.10 -23.71
CA THR A 526 -12.23 1.66 -22.98
C THR A 526 -13.35 0.65 -22.87
N LEU A 527 -13.92 0.49 -21.68
CA LEU A 527 -15.23 -0.14 -21.53
C LEU A 527 -16.33 0.80 -22.05
N PRO A 528 -17.47 0.25 -22.50
CA PRO A 528 -18.65 1.05 -22.85
C PRO A 528 -19.01 2.04 -21.73
N GLY A 529 -19.21 3.31 -22.09
CA GLY A 529 -19.54 4.37 -21.13
C GLY A 529 -18.38 4.84 -20.26
N THR A 530 -17.14 4.41 -20.52
CA THR A 530 -15.93 4.88 -19.81
C THR A 530 -14.95 5.62 -20.72
N SER A 531 -14.17 6.54 -20.15
CA SER A 531 -13.09 7.24 -20.86
C SER A 531 -11.76 6.52 -20.70
N GLY A 532 -10.94 6.47 -21.74
CA GLY A 532 -9.58 5.91 -21.72
C GLY A 532 -8.60 6.78 -22.52
N GLY A 533 -7.50 6.18 -22.97
CA GLY A 533 -6.50 6.88 -23.77
C GLY A 533 -5.55 7.77 -22.97
N THR A 534 -5.42 7.56 -21.66
CA THR A 534 -4.52 8.35 -20.82
C THR A 534 -3.05 8.10 -21.20
N VAL A 535 -2.69 6.85 -21.46
CA VAL A 535 -1.30 6.46 -21.74
C VAL A 535 -0.77 7.21 -22.97
N SER A 536 -1.53 7.25 -24.06
CA SER A 536 -1.13 7.99 -25.27
C SER A 536 -1.06 9.50 -25.05
N LYS A 537 -1.99 10.09 -24.28
CA LYS A 537 -1.96 11.52 -23.93
C LYS A 537 -0.72 11.91 -23.13
N LEU A 538 -0.25 11.03 -22.24
CA LEU A 538 0.95 11.25 -21.43
C LEU A 538 2.26 10.86 -22.16
N GLY A 539 2.18 10.38 -23.41
CA GLY A 539 3.36 9.89 -24.14
C GLY A 539 4.00 8.65 -23.51
N LEU A 540 3.24 7.89 -22.72
CA LEU A 540 3.70 6.69 -22.02
C LEU A 540 3.51 5.43 -22.89
N THR A 541 4.17 4.35 -22.50
CA THR A 541 3.91 3.00 -23.04
C THR A 541 2.94 2.27 -22.11
N PRO A 542 1.91 1.58 -22.64
CA PRO A 542 1.01 0.79 -21.79
C PRO A 542 1.75 -0.32 -21.07
N ILE A 543 1.32 -0.68 -19.86
CA ILE A 543 1.90 -1.83 -19.14
C ILE A 543 1.52 -3.15 -19.84
N ASN A 544 0.33 -3.24 -20.45
CA ASN A 544 -0.05 -4.39 -21.26
C ASN A 544 0.94 -4.60 -22.41
N GLY A 545 1.34 -5.86 -22.60
CA GLY A 545 2.34 -6.22 -23.60
C GLY A 545 3.79 -6.06 -23.15
N THR A 546 4.04 -5.44 -21.99
CA THR A 546 5.36 -5.45 -21.34
C THR A 546 5.59 -6.75 -20.56
N GLN A 547 6.81 -6.95 -20.07
CA GLN A 547 7.20 -8.08 -19.24
C GLN A 547 8.23 -7.58 -18.23
N ARG A 548 8.15 -8.03 -16.98
CA ARG A 548 9.20 -7.77 -16.00
C ARG A 548 10.37 -8.70 -16.22
N THR A 549 11.56 -8.13 -16.30
CA THR A 549 12.76 -8.86 -16.68
C THR A 549 13.63 -9.12 -15.46
N GLY A 550 13.93 -10.39 -15.23
CA GLY A 550 14.97 -10.81 -14.29
C GLY A 550 16.20 -11.37 -15.02
N ASN A 551 17.35 -11.31 -14.37
CA ASN A 551 18.59 -11.85 -14.89
C ASN A 551 19.46 -12.41 -13.76
N TYR A 552 20.28 -13.41 -14.09
CA TYR A 552 21.37 -13.79 -13.22
C TYR A 552 22.60 -12.93 -13.49
N LEU A 553 23.27 -12.49 -12.43
CA LEU A 553 24.68 -12.15 -12.46
C LEU A 553 25.46 -13.47 -12.37
N GLN A 554 26.19 -13.84 -13.42
CA GLN A 554 26.87 -15.12 -13.52
C GLN A 554 28.37 -14.93 -13.69
N TYR A 555 29.18 -15.67 -12.96
CA TYR A 555 30.63 -15.73 -13.18
C TYR A 555 30.94 -16.18 -14.62
N ARG A 556 31.84 -15.48 -15.32
CA ARG A 556 32.06 -15.69 -16.76
C ARG A 556 32.56 -17.08 -17.11
N THR A 557 33.32 -17.69 -16.21
CA THR A 557 33.99 -18.97 -16.43
C THR A 557 33.28 -20.07 -15.64
N THR A 558 33.55 -21.33 -15.98
CA THR A 558 33.13 -22.45 -15.15
C THR A 558 34.01 -22.56 -13.90
N ALA A 559 33.46 -23.12 -12.83
CA ALA A 559 34.18 -23.38 -11.58
C ALA A 559 33.66 -24.66 -10.89
N THR A 560 34.33 -25.12 -9.85
CA THR A 560 33.85 -26.26 -9.06
C THR A 560 32.72 -25.84 -8.10
N ALA A 561 32.32 -26.71 -7.17
CA ALA A 561 31.30 -26.37 -6.17
C ALA A 561 31.68 -25.22 -5.23
N ALA A 562 32.98 -24.92 -5.09
CA ALA A 562 33.45 -23.81 -4.27
C ALA A 562 33.27 -22.47 -5.00
N ASP A 563 32.97 -21.42 -4.24
CA ASP A 563 32.78 -20.07 -4.78
C ASP A 563 34.10 -19.51 -5.35
N PRO A 564 34.18 -19.30 -6.68
CA PRO A 564 35.43 -18.94 -7.36
C PRO A 564 35.92 -17.52 -7.06
N LEU A 565 35.07 -16.65 -6.50
CA LEU A 565 35.37 -15.24 -6.31
C LEU A 565 35.59 -14.87 -4.84
N THR A 566 35.54 -15.83 -3.91
CA THR A 566 35.65 -15.57 -2.46
C THR A 566 36.87 -14.72 -2.09
N ALA A 567 38.06 -15.10 -2.58
CA ALA A 567 39.30 -14.38 -2.28
C ALA A 567 39.40 -13.04 -3.03
N SER A 568 39.09 -13.02 -4.33
CA SER A 568 39.23 -11.82 -5.16
C SER A 568 38.24 -10.72 -4.80
N ARG A 569 37.03 -11.08 -4.34
CA ARG A 569 36.00 -10.11 -3.95
C ARG A 569 36.18 -9.55 -2.55
N ALA A 570 37.09 -10.08 -1.73
CA ALA A 570 37.26 -9.68 -0.32
C ALA A 570 37.68 -8.20 -0.15
N SER A 571 38.30 -7.60 -1.17
CA SER A 571 38.68 -6.18 -1.20
C SER A 571 37.66 -5.28 -1.91
N ILE A 572 36.61 -5.85 -2.49
CA ILE A 572 35.64 -5.12 -3.30
C ILE A 572 34.48 -4.67 -2.40
N VAL A 573 34.37 -3.35 -2.22
CA VAL A 573 33.30 -2.74 -1.44
C VAL A 573 32.91 -1.39 -2.02
N VAL A 574 31.61 -1.17 -2.16
CA VAL A 574 30.98 0.13 -2.38
C VAL A 574 30.25 0.50 -1.10
N ASP A 575 30.73 1.50 -0.38
CA ASP A 575 30.11 1.98 0.86
C ASP A 575 29.31 3.26 0.57
N PRO A 576 27.96 3.22 0.57
CA PRO A 576 27.14 4.41 0.34
C PRO A 576 27.32 5.54 1.36
N ASP A 577 27.99 5.27 2.48
CA ASP A 577 28.34 6.27 3.50
C ASP A 577 29.77 6.84 3.34
N ALA A 578 30.55 6.36 2.36
CA ALA A 578 31.88 6.89 2.09
C ALA A 578 31.85 8.33 1.55
N ALA A 579 32.96 9.06 1.75
CA ALA A 579 33.14 10.37 1.15
C ALA A 579 33.03 10.28 -0.39
N ALA A 580 32.46 11.30 -1.03
CA ALA A 580 32.08 11.26 -2.45
C ALA A 580 33.19 10.80 -3.40
N ALA A 581 34.43 11.26 -3.22
CA ALA A 581 35.58 10.85 -4.04
C ALA A 581 35.94 9.36 -3.86
N THR A 582 35.90 8.87 -2.62
CA THR A 582 36.11 7.47 -2.28
C THR A 582 34.98 6.60 -2.84
N PHE A 583 33.73 7.02 -2.65
CA PHE A 583 32.56 6.33 -3.19
C PHE A 583 32.63 6.18 -4.71
N GLN A 584 32.99 7.25 -5.44
CA GLN A 584 33.18 7.19 -6.88
C GLN A 584 34.30 6.21 -7.30
N THR A 585 35.41 6.21 -6.57
CA THR A 585 36.54 5.28 -6.81
C THR A 585 36.11 3.83 -6.60
N GLN A 586 35.33 3.57 -5.55
CA GLN A 586 34.76 2.26 -5.26
C GLN A 586 33.79 1.80 -6.36
N LEU A 587 32.90 2.67 -6.85
CA LEU A 587 31.99 2.36 -7.96
C LEU A 587 32.76 1.99 -9.23
N ASN A 588 33.81 2.74 -9.57
CA ASN A 588 34.65 2.46 -10.74
C ASN A 588 35.41 1.13 -10.59
N THR A 589 35.90 0.83 -9.38
CA THR A 589 36.57 -0.44 -9.06
C THR A 589 35.59 -1.61 -9.19
N LEU A 590 34.36 -1.46 -8.67
CA LEU A 590 33.32 -2.48 -8.81
C LEU A 590 32.91 -2.69 -10.27
N ALA A 591 32.79 -1.61 -11.04
CA ALA A 591 32.48 -1.68 -12.47
C ALA A 591 33.56 -2.44 -13.25
N ALA A 592 34.84 -2.17 -12.97
CA ALA A 592 35.95 -2.93 -13.55
C ALA A 592 35.90 -4.41 -13.14
N TYR A 593 35.62 -4.69 -11.85
CA TYR A 593 35.46 -6.05 -11.34
C TYR A 593 34.32 -6.80 -12.03
N TYR A 594 33.18 -6.14 -12.25
CA TYR A 594 32.05 -6.71 -12.98
C TYR A 594 32.40 -7.08 -14.41
N ASN A 595 33.05 -6.17 -15.13
CA ASN A 595 33.46 -6.41 -16.51
C ASN A 595 34.46 -7.57 -16.61
N ALA A 596 35.39 -7.69 -15.66
CA ALA A 596 36.35 -8.79 -15.63
C ALA A 596 35.71 -10.14 -15.27
N ASN A 597 34.77 -10.18 -14.32
CA ASN A 597 34.37 -11.44 -13.67
C ASN A 597 32.95 -11.92 -13.96
N PHE A 598 32.03 -11.06 -14.40
CA PHE A 598 30.63 -11.45 -14.57
C PHE A 598 30.10 -11.26 -15.99
N VAL A 599 29.17 -12.12 -16.40
CA VAL A 599 28.23 -11.91 -17.51
C VAL A 599 26.81 -11.84 -16.96
N ARG A 600 25.92 -11.19 -17.70
CA ARG A 600 24.48 -11.27 -17.46
C ARG A 600 23.90 -12.42 -18.27
N THR A 601 23.16 -13.31 -17.63
CA THR A 601 22.46 -14.41 -18.32
C THR A 601 20.98 -14.39 -18.01
N THR A 602 20.17 -14.91 -18.94
CA THR A 602 18.73 -15.07 -18.75
C THR A 602 18.41 -16.04 -17.62
N LEU A 603 17.22 -15.90 -17.05
CA LEU A 603 16.74 -16.85 -16.06
C LEU A 603 16.40 -18.20 -16.70
N VAL A 604 16.52 -19.27 -15.93
CA VAL A 604 16.06 -20.61 -16.33
C VAL A 604 14.53 -20.61 -16.43
N THR A 605 13.89 -20.06 -15.40
CA THR A 605 12.46 -19.76 -15.39
C THR A 605 12.30 -18.24 -15.48
N PRO A 606 11.64 -17.70 -16.53
CA PRO A 606 11.39 -16.27 -16.67
C PRO A 606 10.70 -15.69 -15.43
N MET A 607 11.05 -14.46 -15.07
CA MET A 607 10.49 -13.79 -13.88
C MET A 607 8.96 -13.71 -13.96
N ASP A 608 8.44 -13.33 -15.11
CA ASP A 608 7.02 -13.46 -15.45
C ASP A 608 6.81 -14.69 -16.33
N ASN A 609 6.21 -15.72 -15.73
CA ASN A 609 5.93 -16.97 -16.42
C ASN A 609 4.60 -17.59 -16.01
N VAL A 610 4.04 -18.41 -16.89
CA VAL A 610 2.95 -19.35 -16.59
C VAL A 610 3.47 -20.74 -16.96
N SER A 611 3.49 -21.65 -15.98
CA SER A 611 4.02 -23.01 -16.15
C SER A 611 5.43 -23.04 -16.75
N GLY A 612 6.30 -22.12 -16.33
CA GLY A 612 7.69 -22.02 -16.80
C GLY A 612 7.88 -21.29 -18.13
N THR A 613 6.80 -20.94 -18.84
CA THR A 613 6.87 -20.23 -20.13
C THR A 613 6.73 -18.72 -19.92
N ALA A 614 7.61 -17.94 -20.56
CA ALA A 614 7.60 -16.49 -20.49
C ALA A 614 6.25 -15.93 -20.96
N VAL A 615 5.67 -14.99 -20.20
CA VAL A 615 4.43 -14.31 -20.60
C VAL A 615 4.56 -12.80 -20.47
N LYS A 616 3.78 -12.09 -21.28
CA LYS A 616 3.60 -10.64 -21.19
C LYS A 616 2.42 -10.32 -20.30
N ILE A 617 2.48 -9.17 -19.63
CA ILE A 617 1.38 -8.67 -18.79
C ILE A 617 0.16 -8.43 -19.67
N LYS A 618 -0.99 -8.95 -19.23
CA LYS A 618 -2.31 -8.62 -19.77
C LYS A 618 -3.27 -8.35 -18.62
N PHE A 619 -3.70 -7.11 -18.50
CA PHE A 619 -4.69 -6.62 -17.57
C PHE A 619 -5.91 -6.15 -18.38
N ASN A 620 -7.09 -6.70 -18.09
CA ASN A 620 -8.29 -6.36 -18.86
C ASN A 620 -8.95 -5.10 -18.29
N PRO A 621 -9.63 -4.27 -19.11
CA PRO A 621 -10.24 -3.01 -18.65
C PRO A 621 -11.20 -3.15 -17.46
N ASN A 622 -11.91 -4.29 -17.33
CA ASN A 622 -12.80 -4.52 -16.19
C ASN A 622 -12.05 -4.71 -14.86
N TYR A 623 -10.73 -4.82 -14.85
CA TYR A 623 -9.96 -5.03 -13.62
C TYR A 623 -9.60 -3.73 -12.91
N TYR A 624 -9.76 -2.57 -13.56
CA TYR A 624 -9.56 -1.28 -12.91
C TYR A 624 -10.52 -1.08 -11.74
N ILE A 625 -11.75 -1.57 -11.84
CA ILE A 625 -12.73 -1.61 -10.75
C ILE A 625 -13.35 -3.01 -10.72
N SER A 626 -13.24 -3.69 -9.59
CA SER A 626 -13.75 -5.05 -9.43
C SER A 626 -15.28 -5.08 -9.40
N GLY A 627 -15.84 -6.24 -9.77
CA GLY A 627 -17.24 -6.56 -9.53
C GLY A 627 -17.49 -6.87 -8.06
N LEU A 628 -18.76 -7.06 -7.70
CA LEU A 628 -19.14 -7.68 -6.44
C LEU A 628 -19.02 -9.20 -6.57
N ASN A 629 -18.52 -9.84 -5.52
CA ASN A 629 -18.35 -11.28 -5.50
C ASN A 629 -19.67 -12.02 -5.22
N THR A 630 -19.65 -13.34 -5.38
CA THR A 630 -20.82 -14.20 -5.20
C THR A 630 -21.45 -14.08 -3.82
N THR A 631 -20.62 -13.96 -2.77
CA THR A 631 -21.06 -13.77 -1.39
C THR A 631 -21.85 -12.47 -1.22
N ALA A 632 -21.32 -11.35 -1.74
CA ALA A 632 -21.96 -10.05 -1.66
C ALA A 632 -23.28 -10.01 -2.44
N LEU A 633 -23.30 -10.54 -3.67
CA LEU A 633 -24.49 -10.53 -4.53
C LEU A 633 -25.61 -11.44 -4.03
N THR A 634 -25.27 -12.63 -3.50
CA THR A 634 -26.27 -13.54 -2.92
C THR A 634 -26.88 -12.95 -1.64
N SER A 635 -26.06 -12.30 -0.82
CA SER A 635 -26.54 -11.69 0.43
C SER A 635 -27.29 -10.39 0.20
N ASN A 636 -27.07 -9.72 -0.93
CA ASN A 636 -27.64 -8.41 -1.26
C ASN A 636 -28.09 -8.37 -2.73
N PRO A 637 -29.16 -9.10 -3.10
CA PRO A 637 -29.58 -9.27 -4.51
C PRO A 637 -30.05 -7.98 -5.19
N TRP A 638 -30.27 -6.90 -4.45
CA TRP A 638 -30.61 -5.58 -4.99
C TRP A 638 -29.38 -4.78 -5.44
N LEU A 639 -28.15 -5.22 -5.12
CA LEU A 639 -26.94 -4.52 -5.55
C LEU A 639 -26.63 -4.82 -7.01
N LEU A 640 -26.44 -3.76 -7.79
CA LEU A 640 -26.07 -3.86 -9.20
C LEU A 640 -24.61 -4.29 -9.35
N GLN A 641 -24.37 -5.25 -10.25
CA GLN A 641 -23.01 -5.68 -10.63
C GLN A 641 -22.32 -4.60 -11.48
N THR A 642 -21.00 -4.43 -11.34
CA THR A 642 -20.18 -3.46 -12.08
C THR A 642 -20.09 -3.82 -13.56
N ILE A 643 -20.18 -2.83 -14.46
CA ILE A 643 -19.98 -3.03 -15.90
C ILE A 643 -18.65 -3.75 -16.17
N GLY A 644 -18.68 -4.77 -17.02
CA GLY A 644 -17.53 -5.63 -17.34
C GLY A 644 -17.40 -6.87 -16.45
N TRP A 645 -18.26 -7.02 -15.44
CA TRP A 645 -18.39 -8.21 -14.61
C TRP A 645 -19.78 -8.82 -14.74
N ASN A 646 -19.87 -10.14 -14.64
CA ASN A 646 -21.11 -10.89 -14.65
C ASN A 646 -21.60 -11.13 -13.21
N ASP A 647 -22.92 -11.16 -13.03
CA ASP A 647 -23.55 -11.54 -11.76
C ASP A 647 -23.58 -13.07 -11.58
N ASN A 648 -24.16 -13.52 -10.46
CA ASN A 648 -24.24 -14.94 -10.09
C ASN A 648 -25.06 -15.80 -11.07
N PHE A 649 -25.86 -15.18 -11.94
CA PHE A 649 -26.69 -15.85 -12.95
C PHE A 649 -26.12 -15.67 -14.37
N GLY A 650 -24.93 -15.07 -14.49
CA GLY A 650 -24.29 -14.81 -15.78
C GLY A 650 -24.80 -13.55 -16.48
N GLY A 651 -25.65 -12.74 -15.84
CA GLY A 651 -26.11 -11.46 -16.35
C GLY A 651 -25.00 -10.42 -16.34
N ALA A 652 -24.92 -9.58 -17.38
CA ALA A 652 -23.91 -8.53 -17.46
C ALA A 652 -24.19 -7.40 -16.44
N GLY A 653 -23.14 -6.93 -15.76
CA GLY A 653 -23.24 -5.81 -14.83
C GLY A 653 -23.64 -4.51 -15.50
N THR A 654 -24.43 -3.71 -14.78
CA THR A 654 -25.05 -2.46 -15.26
C THR A 654 -24.63 -1.24 -14.45
N PHE A 655 -23.89 -1.41 -13.35
CA PHE A 655 -23.41 -0.29 -12.54
C PHE A 655 -22.19 0.37 -13.18
N ASN A 656 -22.33 1.62 -13.61
CA ASN A 656 -21.22 2.42 -14.13
C ASN A 656 -20.47 3.12 -12.98
N TYR A 657 -19.21 2.75 -12.77
CA TYR A 657 -18.39 3.33 -11.70
C TYR A 657 -17.91 4.76 -11.96
N GLN A 658 -18.07 5.29 -13.18
CA GLN A 658 -17.66 6.65 -13.54
C GLN A 658 -18.84 7.65 -13.55
N GLU A 659 -20.05 7.24 -13.16
CA GLU A 659 -21.28 8.07 -13.16
C GLU A 659 -21.77 8.46 -11.77
#